data_AF-A0A0A2W0A6-F1
#
_entry.id   AF-A0A0A2W0A6-F1
#
_cell.length_a   1.000
_cell.length_b   1.000
_cell.length_c   1.000
_cell.angle_alpha   90.00
_cell.angle_beta   90.00
_cell.angle_gamma   90.00
#
_symmetry.space_group_name_H-M   'P 1'
#
loop_
_entity.id
_entity.type
_entity.pdbx_description
1 polymer ?
#
loop_
_entity_poly.entity_id
_entity_poly.type
_entity_poly.pdbx_seq_one_letter_code
_entity_poly.pdbx_strand_id
1 'polypeptide(L)'
;MNRIPFGSTFVRQALLNSKLLIISTFIVGAPAFAADKPKEDTLTVVANANPDGSPTSYTQDDSTIASRSKTPRSEIPQSVSVVTPQVIDDYAVTSVNDAMKFVSGVTQSNTLGGIEDGFVKRGFGSNSDGSVFIDGVRSNQGLAMDSSIDRVEVLKGSASLLYGILNPGGVINLVSKKPQYTWNTHVSGTSSSNGGGSGMVDVTGPLGNGFAFRLVAERQHEGYWRNFGTDEHTLIAPSLSWYGDKASFNISYVEYKFDIPYDRGTAFINGKPLNIPYDRRIDDYANHAWGKNKRLTTNYAYKLDDTWETNLNYAWMQRRYDSNEVRATAVDPNSGLVSRRADANRGFNHQTDYASWDISGSPELLGMTHDITLGADYEQNETYKKYSYRGKVTKTFNMYNPVYGVSPVTNGSTYSDSNSNLRTNLYSRSVFAKDSIHLTDEWIAVLGGRLQRYTQTSSAGWVNPQTTLEDRGNAFLPQLGLVYKIVPDVSLYGSYSKSFTPSTQTDDNGNVASTEKGTTWEVGAKWQMSPRLTSSLALYRIDEKDMSVFINGVTRNIPKARSTGAELELNGEIAQDWNLTANYSYDKTEIVEDDINPVNVGNRLVNAPTTMGGLYLSHTLRFSWLPGELRLGGGGRYVGSRAGDPENSFTMPAYTVADAFVAWDSKLVGKNTELKLNVKNLFDREYYESSAGNLRVIEVPDNPQRLVVGESRMIYTLALVEDGNPAKRVVGWPADLQRLDPQTWNRYTTAFPAIKDIPIIGNNNFSQISVEKVIALHPDLVILPIYAKKESNHDSFLSQLTQAHIPVIYVDFRVDQLNNTVPSLRILGEALNDQPKTEKFIAFYQKHMEKIAKRLAGNKPIKPTVMLQLHLGDKSDCCTTVGRGNLADLLAFAGGDNIAVSRFPGVYGKISPEALLTVNPDIYIATGSAGPGQTGRLQLGSEVTAAQAQESFSGVLGQQKVISNLNAIQHGKAWAVWHNFYLSPWHLLDVEFFAKTFHPQLFADMDPQQTLDEMNQQFLAVKETGTYWTKLK
;
A
#
# COMPACT_ATOMS: atom_id res chain seq x y z
N MET A 1 3.09 -66.73 -27.92
CA MET A 1 1.75 -66.80 -27.27
C MET A 1 1.43 -65.40 -26.76
N ASN A 2 0.28 -64.74 -26.95
CA ASN A 2 -0.86 -64.85 -27.86
C ASN A 2 -1.70 -63.56 -27.62
N ARG A 3 -2.21 -62.92 -28.71
CA ARG A 3 -3.42 -62.05 -28.83
C ARG A 3 -3.45 -60.58 -28.31
N ILE A 4 -3.16 -59.58 -29.16
CA ILE A 4 -4.02 -58.76 -30.09
C ILE A 4 -5.52 -58.54 -29.69
N PRO A 5 -6.28 -57.45 -30.06
CA PRO A 5 -6.03 -55.99 -30.25
C PRO A 5 -7.17 -55.04 -29.73
N PHE A 6 -7.03 -53.72 -29.91
CA PHE A 6 -8.15 -52.79 -30.15
C PHE A 6 -8.13 -52.30 -31.62
N GLY A 7 -9.29 -52.36 -32.27
CA GLY A 7 -9.47 -52.18 -33.72
C GLY A 7 -9.85 -50.77 -34.17
N SER A 8 -9.55 -50.54 -35.45
CA SER A 8 -9.86 -49.41 -36.32
C SER A 8 -11.18 -49.61 -37.09
N THR A 9 -11.96 -48.54 -37.30
CA THR A 9 -12.94 -48.35 -38.40
C THR A 9 -13.54 -46.95 -38.29
N PHE A 10 -13.88 -46.17 -39.31
CA PHE A 10 -13.57 -46.11 -40.74
C PHE A 10 -14.12 -44.75 -41.26
N VAL A 11 -13.58 -44.28 -42.37
CA VAL A 11 -13.94 -43.07 -43.13
C VAL A 11 -14.99 -43.38 -44.22
N ARG A 12 -15.70 -42.34 -44.73
CA ARG A 12 -16.70 -42.25 -45.85
C ARG A 12 -18.17 -42.52 -45.42
N GLN A 13 -19.19 -41.78 -45.90
CA GLN A 13 -19.42 -41.23 -47.24
C GLN A 13 -20.60 -40.22 -47.27
N ALA A 14 -20.47 -39.18 -48.11
CA ALA A 14 -21.47 -38.60 -49.05
C ALA A 14 -22.83 -38.04 -48.55
N LEU A 15 -23.51 -37.09 -49.21
CA LEU A 15 -23.27 -35.98 -50.15
C LEU A 15 -24.69 -35.49 -50.55
N LEU A 16 -24.82 -34.18 -50.76
CA LEU A 16 -25.65 -33.50 -51.79
C LEU A 16 -27.18 -33.33 -51.65
N ASN A 17 -27.54 -32.10 -52.10
CA ASN A 17 -28.82 -31.55 -52.61
C ASN A 17 -29.66 -30.74 -51.60
N SER A 18 -29.98 -29.45 -51.81
CA SER A 18 -29.91 -28.62 -53.03
C SER A 18 -30.16 -27.12 -52.76
N LYS A 19 -29.42 -26.25 -53.50
CA LYS A 19 -29.86 -25.03 -54.26
C LYS A 19 -30.36 -23.76 -53.51
N LEU A 20 -30.07 -22.51 -53.89
CA LEU A 20 -29.17 -21.85 -54.89
C LEU A 20 -29.32 -20.30 -54.75
N LEU A 21 -28.21 -19.55 -54.97
CA LEU A 21 -28.03 -18.18 -55.55
C LEU A 21 -28.90 -16.97 -55.10
N ILE A 22 -28.38 -15.73 -55.01
CA ILE A 22 -27.94 -14.86 -56.14
C ILE A 22 -26.81 -13.90 -55.71
N ILE A 23 -25.77 -13.84 -56.55
CA ILE A 23 -24.79 -12.76 -56.69
C ILE A 23 -25.36 -11.78 -57.72
N SER A 24 -25.34 -10.48 -57.44
CA SER A 24 -25.61 -9.44 -58.45
C SER A 24 -24.44 -8.45 -58.53
N THR A 25 -23.84 -8.47 -59.71
CA THR A 25 -22.81 -7.63 -60.31
C THR A 25 -23.19 -6.15 -60.35
N PHE A 26 -22.22 -5.25 -60.13
CA PHE A 26 -22.14 -3.99 -60.89
C PHE A 26 -20.68 -3.74 -61.30
N ILE A 27 -20.47 -3.75 -62.62
CA ILE A 27 -19.32 -3.22 -63.36
C ILE A 27 -19.75 -1.86 -63.92
N VAL A 28 -18.75 -1.02 -64.26
CA VAL A 28 -18.73 0.23 -65.04
C VAL A 28 -18.37 1.42 -64.14
N GLY A 29 -17.33 2.22 -64.39
CA GLY A 29 -16.36 2.26 -65.50
C GLY A 29 -15.23 3.23 -65.14
N ALA A 30 -14.03 2.97 -65.64
CA ALA A 30 -12.86 3.82 -65.44
C ALA A 30 -12.90 5.08 -66.32
N PRO A 31 -12.32 6.19 -65.84
CA PRO A 31 -11.48 7.03 -66.66
C PRO A 31 -10.01 6.95 -66.20
N ALA A 32 -9.12 7.05 -67.17
CA ALA A 32 -7.68 7.16 -67.01
C ALA A 32 -7.25 8.56 -66.53
N PHE A 33 -5.94 8.69 -66.26
CA PHE A 33 -5.12 9.81 -65.74
C PHE A 33 -4.90 9.72 -64.22
N ALA A 34 -3.68 9.82 -63.68
CA ALA A 34 -2.35 10.07 -64.23
C ALA A 34 -1.30 9.34 -63.34
N ALA A 35 -0.14 9.04 -63.92
CA ALA A 35 0.98 8.42 -63.22
C ALA A 35 1.52 9.36 -62.14
N ASP A 36 1.49 8.92 -60.89
CA ASP A 36 2.29 9.50 -59.82
C ASP A 36 3.21 8.43 -59.22
N LYS A 37 4.39 8.87 -58.80
CA LYS A 37 5.61 8.08 -58.57
C LYS A 37 5.44 6.87 -57.64
N PRO A 38 6.25 5.80 -57.81
CA PRO A 38 6.25 4.67 -56.88
C PRO A 38 6.70 5.15 -55.50
N LYS A 39 5.76 5.17 -54.55
CA LYS A 39 6.08 5.16 -53.12
C LYS A 39 6.59 3.75 -52.80
N GLU A 40 7.73 3.66 -52.13
CA GLU A 40 8.31 2.40 -51.70
C GLU A 40 7.30 1.58 -50.90
N ASP A 41 6.96 0.40 -51.44
CA ASP A 41 6.14 -0.64 -50.83
C ASP A 41 6.85 -1.23 -49.61
N THR A 42 6.86 -0.47 -48.52
CA THR A 42 7.30 -0.98 -47.23
C THR A 42 6.06 -1.24 -46.40
N LEU A 43 5.71 -2.51 -46.22
CA LEU A 43 4.86 -2.90 -45.09
C LEU A 43 5.56 -2.39 -43.83
N THR A 44 4.83 -1.67 -42.99
CA THR A 44 5.31 -1.22 -41.69
C THR A 44 5.56 -2.46 -40.84
N VAL A 45 6.78 -3.01 -40.93
CA VAL A 45 7.25 -4.03 -40.00
C VAL A 45 7.31 -3.35 -38.63
N VAL A 46 6.32 -3.61 -37.78
CA VAL A 46 6.36 -3.20 -36.38
C VAL A 46 7.26 -4.16 -35.61
N ALA A 47 8.54 -4.19 -36.00
CA ALA A 47 9.58 -4.24 -35.01
C ALA A 47 9.62 -2.80 -34.47
N ASN A 48 9.52 -2.60 -33.15
CA ASN A 48 10.04 -1.38 -32.56
C ASN A 48 11.53 -1.33 -32.91
N ALA A 49 11.85 -0.75 -34.05
CA ALA A 49 13.20 -0.54 -34.53
C ALA A 49 13.78 0.62 -33.71
N ASN A 50 14.12 0.32 -32.44
CA ASN A 50 15.29 0.91 -31.83
C ASN A 50 16.39 -0.16 -31.90
N PRO A 51 17.33 -0.06 -32.86
CA PRO A 51 18.49 -0.93 -32.97
C PRO A 51 19.36 -0.96 -31.68
N ASP A 52 19.16 0.00 -30.78
CA ASP A 52 19.94 0.19 -29.56
C ASP A 52 19.30 -0.40 -28.28
N GLY A 53 18.15 -1.08 -28.37
CA GLY A 53 17.67 -1.94 -27.28
C GLY A 53 17.15 -1.23 -26.01
N SER A 54 16.85 0.07 -26.04
CA SER A 54 16.12 0.75 -24.96
C SER A 54 15.05 1.69 -25.53
N PRO A 55 13.76 1.52 -25.22
CA PRO A 55 12.76 2.55 -25.45
C PRO A 55 12.95 3.62 -24.37
N THR A 56 13.81 4.61 -24.59
CA THR A 56 14.18 5.67 -23.63
C THR A 56 13.07 6.72 -23.40
N SER A 57 11.79 6.38 -23.63
CA SER A 57 10.71 7.36 -23.62
C SER A 57 9.60 7.02 -22.62
N TYR A 58 9.13 8.07 -21.96
CA TYR A 58 7.92 8.07 -21.12
C TYR A 58 6.66 8.37 -21.95
N THR A 59 6.79 8.56 -23.28
CA THR A 59 5.67 8.75 -24.21
C THR A 59 5.55 7.62 -25.22
N GLN A 60 4.32 7.43 -25.68
CA GLN A 60 3.97 6.67 -26.87
C GLN A 60 2.95 7.52 -27.64
N ASP A 61 3.21 7.75 -28.94
CA ASP A 61 2.38 8.62 -29.79
C ASP A 61 1.16 7.89 -30.38
N ASP A 62 1.21 6.56 -30.39
CA ASP A 62 0.20 5.69 -30.97
C ASP A 62 -0.34 4.69 -29.94
N SER A 63 -1.49 4.10 -30.26
CA SER A 63 -2.05 2.97 -29.53
C SER A 63 -2.87 2.11 -30.47
N THR A 64 -2.94 0.81 -30.18
CA THR A 64 -3.78 -0.15 -30.91
C THR A 64 -5.10 -0.45 -30.18
N ILE A 65 -5.20 -0.09 -28.90
CA ILE A 65 -6.35 -0.45 -28.04
C ILE A 65 -7.68 0.14 -28.53
N ALA A 66 -7.66 1.31 -29.17
CA ALA A 66 -8.90 2.02 -29.52
C ALA A 66 -9.39 1.76 -30.94
N SER A 67 -8.62 1.05 -31.77
CA SER A 67 -8.88 0.88 -33.21
C SER A 67 -8.52 -0.49 -33.76
N ARG A 68 -7.82 -1.36 -33.01
CA ARG A 68 -7.20 -2.61 -33.51
C ARG A 68 -6.13 -2.42 -34.59
N SER A 69 -5.82 -1.17 -34.94
CA SER A 69 -4.75 -0.77 -35.83
C SER A 69 -3.92 0.32 -35.14
N LYS A 70 -2.73 0.62 -35.67
CA LYS A 70 -1.88 1.65 -35.09
C LYS A 70 -2.46 3.03 -35.41
N THR A 71 -3.10 3.69 -34.45
CA THR A 71 -3.73 5.00 -34.66
C THR A 71 -3.07 6.07 -33.78
N PRO A 72 -2.75 7.26 -34.34
CA PRO A 72 -2.25 8.38 -33.56
C PRO A 72 -3.20 8.74 -32.42
N ARG A 73 -2.66 9.01 -31.23
CA ARG A 73 -3.49 9.34 -30.06
C ARG A 73 -4.33 10.59 -30.28
N SER A 74 -3.87 11.55 -31.07
CA SER A 74 -4.58 12.78 -31.42
C SER A 74 -5.88 12.55 -32.22
N GLU A 75 -6.04 11.39 -32.84
CA GLU A 75 -7.19 11.03 -33.70
C GLU A 75 -8.21 10.12 -33.00
N ILE A 76 -7.87 9.63 -31.80
CA ILE A 76 -8.75 8.75 -31.02
C ILE A 76 -9.74 9.62 -30.20
N PRO A 77 -11.07 9.48 -30.33
CA PRO A 77 -12.04 10.27 -29.57
C PRO A 77 -12.32 9.69 -28.16
N GLN A 78 -11.29 9.19 -27.49
CA GLN A 78 -11.36 8.58 -26.16
C GLN A 78 -10.06 8.80 -25.39
N SER A 79 -10.17 8.74 -24.06
CA SER A 79 -9.03 8.78 -23.13
C SER A 79 -8.21 7.50 -23.17
N VAL A 80 -6.93 7.62 -23.53
CA VAL A 80 -5.96 6.52 -23.61
C VAL A 80 -4.69 6.87 -22.85
N SER A 81 -4.31 5.97 -21.95
CA SER A 81 -3.09 6.05 -21.14
C SER A 81 -2.16 4.89 -21.49
N VAL A 82 -0.84 5.13 -21.46
CA VAL A 82 0.16 4.10 -21.75
C VAL A 82 1.24 4.16 -20.66
N VAL A 83 1.50 3.03 -20.03
CA VAL A 83 2.65 2.81 -19.15
C VAL A 83 3.74 2.19 -20.00
N THR A 84 4.74 2.99 -20.36
CA THR A 84 5.78 2.59 -21.33
C THR A 84 6.77 1.59 -20.71
N PRO A 85 7.56 0.87 -21.53
CA PRO A 85 8.56 -0.05 -21.00
C PRO A 85 9.61 0.66 -20.12
N GLN A 86 9.93 1.93 -20.39
CA GLN A 86 10.83 2.71 -19.54
C GLN A 86 10.26 2.95 -18.15
N VAL A 87 8.97 3.31 -18.04
CA VAL A 87 8.30 3.51 -16.74
C VAL A 87 8.23 2.19 -15.98
N ILE A 88 7.97 1.08 -16.68
CA ILE A 88 7.97 -0.27 -16.10
C ILE A 88 9.34 -0.61 -15.48
N ASP A 89 10.41 -0.33 -16.22
CA ASP A 89 11.78 -0.61 -15.78
C ASP A 89 12.22 0.32 -14.63
N ASP A 90 12.01 1.63 -14.77
CA ASP A 90 12.50 2.66 -13.83
C ASP A 90 11.86 2.52 -12.45
N TYR A 91 10.58 2.20 -12.39
CA TYR A 91 9.83 2.06 -11.13
C TYR A 91 9.60 0.60 -10.72
N ALA A 92 10.30 -0.35 -11.36
CA ALA A 92 10.23 -1.78 -11.06
C ALA A 92 8.78 -2.29 -10.97
N VAL A 93 7.99 -2.04 -12.00
CA VAL A 93 6.58 -2.45 -12.08
C VAL A 93 6.49 -3.95 -12.29
N THR A 94 6.02 -4.68 -11.27
CA THR A 94 5.96 -6.16 -11.30
C THR A 94 4.55 -6.72 -11.32
N SER A 95 3.53 -5.87 -11.19
CA SER A 95 2.12 -6.26 -11.19
C SER A 95 1.26 -5.28 -12.01
N VAL A 96 0.05 -5.69 -12.37
CA VAL A 96 -0.91 -4.78 -13.00
C VAL A 96 -1.28 -3.64 -12.04
N ASN A 97 -1.37 -3.92 -10.73
CA ASN A 97 -1.61 -2.91 -9.70
C ASN A 97 -0.51 -1.84 -9.67
N ASP A 98 0.76 -2.23 -9.79
CA ASP A 98 1.88 -1.29 -9.87
C ASP A 98 1.78 -0.39 -11.10
N ALA A 99 1.41 -0.94 -12.25
CA ALA A 99 1.24 -0.16 -13.47
C ALA A 99 0.14 0.91 -13.33
N MET A 100 -0.94 0.60 -12.61
CA MET A 100 -2.06 1.54 -12.43
C MET A 100 -1.70 2.76 -11.57
N LYS A 101 -0.56 2.77 -10.86
CA LYS A 101 -0.05 3.96 -10.15
C LYS A 101 0.24 5.14 -11.09
N PHE A 102 0.47 4.86 -12.37
CA PHE A 102 0.80 5.84 -13.40
C PHE A 102 -0.42 6.26 -14.25
N VAL A 103 -1.60 5.74 -13.94
CA VAL A 103 -2.82 5.95 -14.73
C VAL A 103 -3.87 6.69 -13.88
N SER A 104 -4.47 7.74 -14.43
CA SER A 104 -5.52 8.49 -13.72
C SER A 104 -6.81 7.67 -13.61
N GLY A 105 -7.56 7.84 -12.51
CA GLY A 105 -8.91 7.29 -12.37
C GLY A 105 -9.00 5.78 -12.18
N VAL A 106 -7.89 5.11 -11.84
CA VAL A 106 -7.85 3.66 -11.60
C VAL A 106 -7.32 3.35 -10.21
N THR A 107 -8.06 2.54 -9.45
CA THR A 107 -7.64 2.05 -8.13
C THR A 107 -7.85 0.55 -8.02
N GLN A 108 -7.09 -0.09 -7.13
CA GLN A 108 -7.25 -1.50 -6.82
C GLN A 108 -8.63 -1.79 -6.19
N SER A 109 -9.23 -2.88 -6.62
CA SER A 109 -10.43 -3.48 -6.02
C SER A 109 -10.04 -4.72 -5.21
N ASN A 110 -11.02 -5.52 -4.81
CA ASN A 110 -10.77 -6.81 -4.18
C ASN A 110 -9.90 -7.70 -5.10
N THR A 111 -8.67 -8.03 -4.72
CA THR A 111 -7.76 -8.90 -5.52
C THR A 111 -7.78 -10.37 -5.08
N LEU A 112 -8.74 -10.77 -4.24
CA LEU A 112 -8.74 -12.08 -3.59
C LEU A 112 -7.43 -12.42 -2.85
N GLY A 113 -6.73 -11.40 -2.36
CA GLY A 113 -5.45 -11.57 -1.67
C GLY A 113 -4.26 -11.70 -2.61
N GLY A 114 -4.26 -10.91 -3.68
CA GLY A 114 -3.18 -10.85 -4.66
C GLY A 114 -3.27 -11.88 -5.80
N ILE A 115 -4.21 -12.84 -5.69
CA ILE A 115 -4.36 -13.89 -6.71
C ILE A 115 -5.21 -13.46 -7.91
N GLU A 116 -5.87 -12.30 -7.87
CA GLU A 116 -6.68 -11.72 -8.94
C GLU A 116 -6.26 -10.28 -9.26
N ASP A 117 -6.43 -9.90 -10.53
CA ASP A 117 -6.22 -8.53 -11.02
C ASP A 117 -7.55 -7.76 -11.01
N GLY A 118 -7.92 -7.22 -9.84
CA GLY A 118 -9.20 -6.52 -9.62
C GLY A 118 -9.05 -4.99 -9.55
N PHE A 119 -9.86 -4.25 -10.31
CA PHE A 119 -9.75 -2.80 -10.44
C PHE A 119 -11.08 -2.05 -10.46
N VAL A 120 -11.10 -0.88 -9.85
CA VAL A 120 -12.14 0.14 -10.02
C VAL A 120 -11.60 1.22 -10.96
N LYS A 121 -12.32 1.49 -12.05
CA LYS A 121 -11.95 2.46 -13.09
C LYS A 121 -13.11 3.45 -13.22
N ARG A 122 -12.86 4.74 -12.99
CA ARG A 122 -13.90 5.79 -12.95
C ARG A 122 -15.12 5.38 -12.10
N GLY A 123 -14.85 4.82 -10.92
CA GLY A 123 -15.87 4.37 -9.98
C GLY A 123 -16.45 2.97 -10.23
N PHE A 124 -16.17 2.33 -11.37
CA PHE A 124 -16.79 1.05 -11.73
C PHE A 124 -15.78 -0.09 -11.86
N GLY A 125 -16.14 -1.25 -11.31
CA GLY A 125 -15.36 -2.49 -11.45
C GLY A 125 -15.39 -3.35 -10.19
N SER A 126 -14.93 -4.59 -10.34
CA SER A 126 -14.95 -5.60 -9.28
C SER A 126 -13.68 -6.48 -9.35
N ASN A 127 -13.63 -7.54 -8.54
CA ASN A 127 -12.52 -8.48 -8.52
C ASN A 127 -12.40 -9.34 -9.80
N SER A 128 -13.48 -9.46 -10.57
CA SER A 128 -13.54 -10.35 -11.74
C SER A 128 -14.45 -9.76 -12.81
N ASP A 129 -14.30 -8.47 -13.09
CA ASP A 129 -15.08 -7.75 -14.12
C ASP A 129 -14.62 -8.05 -15.56
N GLY A 130 -13.54 -8.83 -15.71
CA GLY A 130 -12.98 -9.22 -17.01
C GLY A 130 -12.30 -8.07 -17.76
N SER A 131 -11.97 -6.96 -17.12
CA SER A 131 -11.41 -5.76 -17.78
C SER A 131 -9.92 -5.85 -18.14
N VAL A 132 -9.22 -6.91 -17.73
CA VAL A 132 -7.80 -7.14 -18.04
C VAL A 132 -7.65 -8.01 -19.28
N PHE A 133 -6.88 -7.53 -20.25
CA PHE A 133 -6.63 -8.16 -21.54
C PHE A 133 -5.14 -8.32 -21.78
N ILE A 134 -4.78 -9.28 -22.62
CA ILE A 134 -3.42 -9.50 -23.09
C ILE A 134 -3.48 -9.64 -24.61
N ASP A 135 -2.74 -8.77 -25.32
CA ASP A 135 -2.77 -8.68 -26.78
C ASP A 135 -4.21 -8.58 -27.34
N GLY A 136 -5.08 -7.83 -26.66
CA GLY A 136 -6.47 -7.62 -27.06
C GLY A 136 -7.43 -8.78 -26.76
N VAL A 137 -6.97 -9.83 -26.07
CA VAL A 137 -7.81 -10.97 -25.65
C VAL A 137 -7.97 -10.99 -24.13
N ARG A 138 -9.18 -11.28 -23.64
CA ARG A 138 -9.48 -11.27 -22.21
C ARG A 138 -8.59 -12.25 -21.44
N SER A 139 -8.01 -11.76 -20.34
CA SER A 139 -7.23 -12.58 -19.43
C SER A 139 -8.11 -13.57 -18.66
N ASN A 140 -7.55 -14.74 -18.37
CA ASN A 140 -8.16 -15.85 -17.66
C ASN A 140 -8.09 -15.71 -16.12
N GLN A 141 -8.20 -14.46 -15.65
CA GLN A 141 -8.29 -14.01 -14.26
C GLN A 141 -6.99 -14.14 -13.45
N GLY A 142 -6.33 -13.03 -13.14
CA GLY A 142 -5.23 -12.91 -12.17
C GLY A 142 -3.82 -13.26 -12.65
N LEU A 143 -2.84 -12.49 -12.15
CA LEU A 143 -1.40 -12.64 -12.46
C LEU A 143 -1.11 -12.48 -13.96
N ALA A 144 -1.72 -11.47 -14.59
CA ALA A 144 -1.56 -11.20 -16.02
C ALA A 144 -0.22 -10.53 -16.37
N MET A 145 0.36 -9.79 -15.42
CA MET A 145 1.68 -9.15 -15.59
C MET A 145 2.78 -10.18 -15.36
N ASP A 146 3.70 -10.27 -16.30
CA ASP A 146 4.90 -11.12 -16.24
C ASP A 146 6.00 -10.52 -17.11
N SER A 147 7.23 -11.06 -17.04
CA SER A 147 8.37 -10.53 -17.82
C SER A 147 8.28 -10.68 -19.34
N SER A 148 7.25 -11.35 -19.87
CA SER A 148 6.94 -11.36 -21.31
C SER A 148 6.16 -10.12 -21.76
N ILE A 149 5.71 -9.27 -20.84
CA ILE A 149 4.98 -8.04 -21.13
C ILE A 149 5.96 -6.90 -21.46
N ASP A 150 5.61 -6.10 -22.45
CA ASP A 150 6.39 -4.96 -22.94
C ASP A 150 5.86 -3.64 -22.36
N ARG A 151 4.54 -3.44 -22.40
CA ARG A 151 3.86 -2.23 -21.93
C ARG A 151 2.42 -2.50 -21.52
N VAL A 152 1.80 -1.51 -20.87
CA VAL A 152 0.37 -1.53 -20.50
C VAL A 152 -0.35 -0.35 -21.12
N GLU A 153 -1.48 -0.62 -21.76
CA GLU A 153 -2.37 0.39 -22.37
C GLU A 153 -3.71 0.38 -21.62
N VAL A 154 -4.27 1.55 -21.32
CA VAL A 154 -5.55 1.70 -20.63
C VAL A 154 -6.48 2.57 -21.45
N LEU A 155 -7.63 2.01 -21.84
CA LEU A 155 -8.73 2.71 -22.52
C LEU A 155 -9.85 2.94 -21.50
N LYS A 156 -10.16 4.20 -21.22
CA LYS A 156 -11.12 4.56 -20.16
C LYS A 156 -12.52 4.79 -20.73
N GLY A 157 -13.53 4.51 -19.93
CA GLY A 157 -14.93 4.59 -20.34
C GLY A 157 -15.41 3.36 -21.13
N SER A 158 -16.68 3.36 -21.54
CA SER A 158 -17.29 2.22 -22.24
C SER A 158 -16.55 1.88 -23.55
N ALA A 159 -15.91 0.70 -23.60
CA ALA A 159 -15.09 0.21 -24.71
C ALA A 159 -15.67 -1.04 -25.42
N SER A 160 -16.94 -1.35 -25.17
CA SER A 160 -17.58 -2.59 -25.63
C SER A 160 -17.70 -2.73 -27.15
N LEU A 161 -17.55 -1.65 -27.95
CA LEU A 161 -17.53 -1.75 -29.41
C LEU A 161 -16.45 -2.75 -29.88
N LEU A 162 -15.24 -2.65 -29.34
CA LEU A 162 -14.10 -3.45 -29.78
C LEU A 162 -13.85 -4.69 -28.91
N TYR A 163 -14.31 -4.66 -27.65
CA TYR A 163 -13.98 -5.68 -26.65
C TYR A 163 -15.19 -6.45 -26.10
N GLY A 164 -16.40 -6.15 -26.57
CA GLY A 164 -17.61 -6.87 -26.21
C GLY A 164 -18.01 -6.70 -24.74
N ILE A 165 -18.19 -7.81 -24.01
CA ILE A 165 -18.71 -7.84 -22.64
C ILE A 165 -17.75 -7.13 -21.69
N LEU A 166 -18.14 -5.96 -21.19
CA LEU A 166 -17.33 -5.13 -20.30
C LEU A 166 -18.21 -4.17 -19.50
N ASN A 167 -17.75 -3.86 -18.29
CA ASN A 167 -18.30 -2.76 -17.51
C ASN A 167 -17.92 -1.39 -18.14
N PRO A 168 -18.56 -0.28 -17.72
CA PRO A 168 -18.29 1.03 -18.32
C PRO A 168 -16.96 1.66 -17.89
N GLY A 169 -16.23 1.06 -16.95
CA GLY A 169 -14.97 1.61 -16.44
C GLY A 169 -13.84 1.63 -17.48
N GLY A 170 -13.80 0.63 -18.38
CA GLY A 170 -12.81 0.56 -19.46
C GLY A 170 -11.99 -0.74 -19.46
N VAL A 171 -10.90 -0.73 -20.23
CA VAL A 171 -10.03 -1.88 -20.50
C VAL A 171 -8.59 -1.58 -20.11
N ILE A 172 -7.93 -2.56 -19.50
CA ILE A 172 -6.49 -2.58 -19.25
C ILE A 172 -5.90 -3.68 -20.14
N ASN A 173 -5.12 -3.31 -21.15
CA ASN A 173 -4.52 -4.24 -22.10
C ASN A 173 -2.99 -4.31 -21.90
N LEU A 174 -2.49 -5.50 -21.64
CA LEU A 174 -1.07 -5.79 -21.56
C LEU A 174 -0.57 -6.23 -22.93
N VAL A 175 0.49 -5.58 -23.43
CA VAL A 175 1.05 -5.89 -24.75
C VAL A 175 2.29 -6.74 -24.58
N SER A 176 2.34 -7.88 -25.24
CA SER A 176 3.49 -8.79 -25.12
C SER A 176 4.68 -8.37 -25.98
N LYS A 177 5.88 -8.65 -25.46
CA LYS A 177 7.15 -8.58 -26.17
C LYS A 177 7.11 -9.44 -27.43
N LYS A 178 7.49 -8.87 -28.58
CA LYS A 178 7.57 -9.59 -29.85
C LYS A 178 9.03 -9.98 -30.18
N PRO A 179 9.24 -11.04 -31.00
CA PRO A 179 10.53 -11.34 -31.62
C PRO A 179 11.12 -10.16 -32.38
N GLN A 180 12.44 -10.00 -32.27
CA GLN A 180 13.20 -8.97 -32.95
C GLN A 180 14.06 -9.59 -34.05
N TYR A 181 14.21 -8.87 -35.16
CA TYR A 181 15.04 -9.28 -36.30
C TYR A 181 16.52 -8.91 -36.13
N THR A 182 16.88 -8.41 -34.95
CA THR A 182 18.24 -8.16 -34.50
C THR A 182 18.52 -9.01 -33.28
N TRP A 183 19.75 -9.54 -33.17
CA TRP A 183 20.15 -10.31 -32.00
C TRP A 183 20.22 -9.43 -30.77
N ASN A 184 19.49 -9.80 -29.73
CA ASN A 184 19.54 -9.17 -28.42
C ASN A 184 19.47 -10.23 -27.31
N THR A 185 20.19 -9.99 -26.22
CA THR A 185 20.22 -10.86 -25.05
C THR A 185 20.30 -10.01 -23.81
N HIS A 186 19.28 -10.14 -22.95
CA HIS A 186 19.21 -9.46 -21.68
C HIS A 186 19.19 -10.50 -20.56
N VAL A 187 20.08 -10.32 -19.59
CA VAL A 187 20.18 -11.17 -18.40
C VAL A 187 20.10 -10.23 -17.20
N SER A 188 19.20 -10.53 -16.27
CA SER A 188 19.01 -9.72 -15.07
C SER A 188 18.83 -10.58 -13.83
N GLY A 189 19.12 -9.98 -12.69
CA GLY A 189 18.88 -10.55 -11.38
C GLY A 189 18.49 -9.46 -10.40
N THR A 190 17.59 -9.78 -9.48
CA THR A 190 17.10 -8.88 -8.45
C THR A 190 17.32 -9.50 -7.06
N SER A 191 17.36 -8.66 -6.04
CA SER A 191 17.31 -9.07 -4.64
C SER A 191 16.36 -8.14 -3.89
N SER A 192 15.57 -8.69 -2.97
CA SER A 192 14.54 -7.97 -2.22
C SER A 192 14.91 -7.78 -0.76
N SER A 193 14.44 -6.67 -0.16
CA SER A 193 14.52 -6.43 1.28
C SER A 193 13.72 -7.44 2.11
N ASN A 194 12.73 -8.11 1.51
CA ASN A 194 11.98 -9.20 2.15
C ASN A 194 12.73 -10.54 2.14
N GLY A 195 13.93 -10.58 1.55
CA GLY A 195 14.72 -11.78 1.34
C GLY A 195 14.37 -12.50 0.03
N GLY A 196 15.38 -13.08 -0.60
CA GLY A 196 15.23 -13.72 -1.91
C GLY A 196 15.35 -12.74 -3.10
N GLY A 197 14.79 -13.12 -4.24
CA GLY A 197 14.84 -12.35 -5.48
C GLY A 197 14.48 -13.17 -6.73
N SER A 198 14.75 -12.59 -7.90
CA SER A 198 14.46 -13.21 -9.20
C SER A 198 15.69 -13.22 -10.13
N GLY A 199 15.69 -14.13 -11.09
CA GLY A 199 16.65 -14.15 -12.19
C GLY A 199 15.94 -14.38 -13.52
N MET A 200 16.33 -13.64 -14.55
CA MET A 200 15.70 -13.66 -15.87
C MET A 200 16.73 -13.73 -16.99
N VAL A 201 16.35 -14.44 -18.06
CA VAL A 201 17.02 -14.41 -19.37
C VAL A 201 15.98 -14.14 -20.46
N ASP A 202 16.24 -13.15 -21.31
CA ASP A 202 15.43 -12.75 -22.46
C ASP A 202 16.33 -12.71 -23.71
N VAL A 203 16.14 -13.67 -24.61
CA VAL A 203 16.95 -13.81 -25.84
C VAL A 203 16.04 -13.70 -27.05
N THR A 204 16.42 -12.90 -28.03
CA THR A 204 15.69 -12.76 -29.29
C THR A 204 16.64 -12.56 -30.47
N GLY A 205 16.20 -12.95 -31.66
CA GLY A 205 16.97 -12.73 -32.88
C GLY A 205 16.36 -13.39 -34.12
N PRO A 206 16.96 -13.13 -35.29
CA PRO A 206 16.52 -13.72 -36.55
C PRO A 206 16.91 -15.22 -36.66
N LEU A 207 16.02 -16.02 -37.24
CA LEU A 207 16.29 -17.41 -37.65
C LEU A 207 16.56 -17.54 -39.16
N GLY A 208 16.37 -16.47 -39.94
CA GLY A 208 16.49 -16.44 -41.40
C GLY A 208 15.15 -16.67 -42.12
N ASN A 209 15.11 -16.39 -43.42
CA ASN A 209 13.90 -16.55 -44.27
C ASN A 209 12.64 -15.84 -43.73
N GLY A 210 12.81 -14.65 -43.15
CA GLY A 210 11.72 -13.88 -42.55
C GLY A 210 11.29 -14.33 -41.15
N PHE A 211 11.91 -15.37 -40.58
CA PHE A 211 11.63 -15.82 -39.21
C PHE A 211 12.50 -15.09 -38.17
N ALA A 212 11.90 -14.80 -37.01
CA ALA A 212 12.56 -14.35 -35.79
C ALA A 212 11.95 -15.04 -34.57
N PHE A 213 12.74 -15.27 -33.52
CA PHE A 213 12.29 -15.89 -32.27
C PHE A 213 12.54 -14.99 -31.07
N ARG A 214 11.84 -15.27 -29.97
CA ARG A 214 12.16 -14.76 -28.63
C ARG A 214 11.90 -15.85 -27.58
N LEU A 215 12.72 -15.90 -26.55
CA LEU A 215 12.54 -16.75 -25.39
C LEU A 215 12.79 -15.92 -24.15
N VAL A 216 11.76 -15.74 -23.33
CA VAL A 216 11.87 -15.17 -21.99
C VAL A 216 11.72 -16.30 -20.97
N ALA A 217 12.66 -16.40 -20.03
CA ALA A 217 12.61 -17.35 -18.93
C ALA A 217 12.97 -16.65 -17.62
N GLU A 218 12.22 -16.94 -16.56
CA GLU A 218 12.41 -16.32 -15.25
C GLU A 218 12.12 -17.32 -14.12
N ARG A 219 12.87 -17.22 -13.01
CA ARG A 219 12.55 -17.87 -11.75
C ARG A 219 12.64 -16.84 -10.62
N GLN A 220 11.61 -16.80 -9.79
CA GLN A 220 11.57 -15.99 -8.57
C GLN A 220 11.32 -16.87 -7.36
N HIS A 221 11.97 -16.50 -6.25
CA HIS A 221 11.65 -16.97 -4.90
C HIS A 221 11.96 -15.82 -3.94
N GLU A 222 10.92 -15.21 -3.40
CA GLU A 222 10.99 -14.04 -2.51
C GLU A 222 10.18 -14.28 -1.23
N GLY A 223 10.66 -13.77 -0.10
CA GLY A 223 9.90 -13.77 1.15
C GLY A 223 8.66 -12.88 1.05
N TYR A 224 7.54 -13.34 1.59
CA TYR A 224 6.34 -12.50 1.67
C TYR A 224 6.50 -11.43 2.74
N TRP A 225 6.02 -10.23 2.45
CA TRP A 225 6.26 -9.05 3.28
C TRP A 225 5.48 -9.04 4.61
N ARG A 226 4.39 -9.83 4.77
CA ARG A 226 3.65 -9.97 6.06
C ARG A 226 3.89 -11.34 6.70
N ASN A 227 4.55 -11.35 7.87
CA ASN A 227 4.73 -12.46 8.84
C ASN A 227 5.24 -13.80 8.27
N PHE A 228 4.51 -14.43 7.35
CA PHE A 228 4.88 -15.69 6.73
C PHE A 228 4.39 -15.81 5.28
N GLY A 229 5.06 -16.68 4.53
CA GLY A 229 4.76 -16.99 3.14
C GLY A 229 5.94 -16.66 2.22
N THR A 230 5.83 -17.11 0.98
CA THR A 230 6.84 -16.85 -0.06
C THR A 230 6.11 -16.63 -1.38
N ASP A 231 6.56 -15.64 -2.15
CA ASP A 231 6.13 -15.44 -3.52
C ASP A 231 7.08 -16.19 -4.46
N GLU A 232 6.58 -17.27 -5.05
CA GLU A 232 7.33 -18.06 -6.02
C GLU A 232 6.66 -18.06 -7.38
N HIS A 233 7.46 -17.87 -8.44
CA HIS A 233 7.01 -18.17 -9.79
C HIS A 233 8.12 -18.65 -10.72
N THR A 234 7.68 -19.24 -11.84
CA THR A 234 8.55 -19.63 -12.95
C THR A 234 7.84 -19.34 -14.25
N LEU A 235 8.50 -18.59 -15.12
CA LEU A 235 8.01 -18.19 -16.43
C LEU A 235 8.85 -18.86 -17.52
N ILE A 236 8.17 -19.40 -18.54
CA ILE A 236 8.77 -19.77 -19.83
C ILE A 236 7.86 -19.23 -20.93
N ALA A 237 8.37 -18.34 -21.76
CA ALA A 237 7.62 -17.63 -22.78
C ALA A 237 8.36 -17.61 -24.15
N PRO A 238 8.28 -18.69 -24.94
CA PRO A 238 8.74 -18.71 -26.32
C PRO A 238 7.75 -18.01 -27.26
N SER A 239 8.28 -17.30 -28.25
CA SER A 239 7.51 -16.77 -29.37
C SER A 239 8.29 -16.84 -30.68
N LEU A 240 7.54 -16.93 -31.78
CA LEU A 240 8.04 -17.00 -33.14
C LEU A 240 7.22 -16.04 -34.00
N SER A 241 7.92 -15.25 -34.78
CA SER A 241 7.34 -14.37 -35.79
C SER A 241 7.89 -14.74 -37.14
N TRP A 242 7.04 -14.59 -38.16
CA TRP A 242 7.42 -14.69 -39.55
C TRP A 242 6.85 -13.53 -40.33
N TYR A 243 7.64 -13.03 -41.27
CA TYR A 243 7.28 -11.93 -42.13
C TYR A 243 7.69 -12.24 -43.58
N GLY A 244 6.75 -12.05 -44.50
CA GLY A 244 6.98 -12.08 -45.94
C GLY A 244 6.27 -10.92 -46.64
N ASP A 245 6.28 -10.92 -47.98
CA ASP A 245 5.87 -9.76 -48.78
C ASP A 245 4.40 -9.34 -48.60
N LYS A 246 3.49 -10.32 -48.45
CA LYS A 246 2.03 -10.09 -48.32
C LYS A 246 1.44 -10.65 -47.03
N ALA A 247 2.21 -11.38 -46.25
CA ALA A 247 1.70 -12.13 -45.12
C ALA A 247 2.66 -12.01 -43.94
N SER A 248 2.10 -11.94 -42.74
CA SER A 248 2.86 -12.05 -41.50
C SER A 248 2.14 -12.96 -40.51
N PHE A 249 2.91 -13.58 -39.64
CA PHE A 249 2.40 -14.49 -38.63
C PHE A 249 3.16 -14.30 -37.32
N ASN A 250 2.44 -14.38 -36.21
CA ASN A 250 3.00 -14.35 -34.86
C ASN A 250 2.36 -15.47 -34.04
N ILE A 251 3.18 -16.23 -33.32
CA ILE A 251 2.75 -17.18 -32.30
C ILE A 251 3.53 -16.96 -31.01
N SER A 252 2.83 -16.91 -29.89
CA SER A 252 3.43 -16.87 -28.57
C SER A 252 2.81 -17.93 -27.68
N TYR A 253 3.65 -18.60 -26.89
CA TYR A 253 3.21 -19.47 -25.81
C TYR A 253 3.83 -18.98 -24.51
N VAL A 254 3.06 -18.98 -23.43
CA VAL A 254 3.53 -18.66 -22.09
C VAL A 254 3.06 -19.74 -21.13
N GLU A 255 3.96 -20.20 -20.27
CA GLU A 255 3.66 -20.98 -19.08
C GLU A 255 4.23 -20.27 -17.85
N TYR A 256 3.35 -19.89 -16.94
CA TYR A 256 3.68 -19.19 -15.70
C TYR A 256 3.17 -20.02 -14.53
N LYS A 257 4.09 -20.69 -13.81
CA LYS A 257 3.76 -21.48 -12.62
C LYS A 257 3.97 -20.61 -11.39
N PHE A 258 3.05 -20.64 -10.44
CA PHE A 258 3.11 -19.81 -9.22
C PHE A 258 2.74 -20.60 -7.95
N ASP A 259 3.26 -20.15 -6.82
CA ASP A 259 2.82 -20.48 -5.46
C ASP A 259 2.98 -19.20 -4.63
N ILE A 260 1.86 -18.61 -4.22
CA ILE A 260 1.84 -17.30 -3.55
C ILE A 260 0.90 -17.33 -2.34
N PRO A 261 1.14 -16.52 -1.30
CA PRO A 261 0.29 -16.47 -0.12
C PRO A 261 -1.12 -15.96 -0.47
N TYR A 262 -2.14 -16.49 0.23
CA TYR A 262 -3.53 -16.05 0.08
C TYR A 262 -3.91 -15.16 1.28
N ASP A 263 -3.39 -13.94 1.28
CA ASP A 263 -3.60 -13.00 2.40
C ASP A 263 -4.76 -12.04 2.10
N ARG A 264 -5.79 -12.05 2.95
CA ARG A 264 -6.99 -11.21 2.79
C ARG A 264 -6.92 -9.88 3.55
N GLY A 265 -5.76 -9.53 4.09
CA GLY A 265 -5.53 -8.27 4.77
C GLY A 265 -5.93 -8.31 6.24
N THR A 266 -6.41 -7.17 6.73
CA THR A 266 -6.95 -6.95 8.08
C THR A 266 -8.47 -6.76 8.06
N ALA A 267 -9.05 -6.33 9.18
CA ALA A 267 -10.46 -6.01 9.29
C ALA A 267 -10.70 -4.59 9.82
N PHE A 268 -11.89 -4.08 9.55
CA PHE A 268 -12.48 -2.88 10.11
C PHE A 268 -13.71 -3.27 10.93
N ILE A 269 -13.73 -2.89 12.20
CA ILE A 269 -14.84 -3.14 13.11
C ILE A 269 -15.29 -1.80 13.69
N ASN A 270 -16.60 -1.54 13.65
CA ASN A 270 -17.19 -0.27 14.10
C ASN A 270 -16.56 0.96 13.42
N GLY A 271 -16.29 0.87 12.12
CA GLY A 271 -15.73 1.97 11.33
C GLY A 271 -14.21 2.18 11.44
N LYS A 272 -13.50 1.38 12.25
CA LYS A 272 -12.06 1.54 12.51
C LYS A 272 -11.28 0.27 12.20
N PRO A 273 -10.01 0.37 11.75
CA PRO A 273 -9.16 -0.81 11.57
C PRO A 273 -8.95 -1.54 12.90
N LEU A 274 -8.65 -2.84 12.83
CA LEU A 274 -8.20 -3.60 13.98
C LEU A 274 -6.92 -2.99 14.56
N ASN A 275 -6.85 -2.89 15.88
CA ASN A 275 -5.65 -2.45 16.57
C ASN A 275 -4.64 -3.61 16.72
N ILE A 276 -4.12 -4.08 15.59
CA ILE A 276 -3.09 -5.12 15.50
C ILE A 276 -1.93 -4.59 14.63
N PRO A 277 -0.72 -5.14 14.80
CA PRO A 277 0.40 -4.88 13.88
C PRO A 277 0.02 -5.14 12.42
N TYR A 278 0.58 -4.37 11.50
CA TYR A 278 0.33 -4.56 10.06
C TYR A 278 0.77 -5.96 9.58
N ASP A 279 1.85 -6.50 10.14
CA ASP A 279 2.37 -7.83 9.79
C ASP A 279 1.52 -8.94 10.42
N ARG A 280 0.66 -8.60 11.38
CA ARG A 280 -0.18 -9.56 12.06
C ARG A 280 -1.32 -10.03 11.18
N ARG A 281 -1.15 -11.25 10.69
CA ARG A 281 -2.18 -11.92 9.92
C ARG A 281 -3.26 -12.52 10.81
N ILE A 282 -4.52 -12.37 10.41
CA ILE A 282 -5.68 -13.00 11.06
C ILE A 282 -6.06 -14.35 10.42
N ASP A 283 -5.22 -14.83 9.50
CA ASP A 283 -5.32 -16.11 8.82
C ASP A 283 -4.32 -17.14 9.39
N ASP A 284 -3.75 -18.01 8.55
CA ASP A 284 -2.87 -19.12 8.97
C ASP A 284 -1.85 -19.51 7.90
N TYR A 285 -0.82 -20.28 8.25
CA TYR A 285 0.23 -20.75 7.33
C TYR A 285 -0.31 -21.54 6.15
N ALA A 286 -1.49 -22.14 6.30
CA ALA A 286 -2.15 -22.88 5.24
C ALA A 286 -2.61 -21.97 4.09
N ASN A 287 -2.68 -20.65 4.26
CA ASN A 287 -3.20 -19.72 3.24
C ASN A 287 -2.22 -19.51 2.09
N HIS A 288 -2.48 -20.18 0.97
CA HIS A 288 -1.76 -19.98 -0.28
C HIS A 288 -2.60 -20.43 -1.48
N ALA A 289 -2.23 -19.95 -2.66
CA ALA A 289 -2.72 -20.43 -3.93
C ALA A 289 -1.55 -20.85 -4.81
N TRP A 290 -1.65 -22.04 -5.40
CA TRP A 290 -0.61 -22.59 -6.26
C TRP A 290 -1.22 -23.15 -7.53
N GLY A 291 -0.53 -22.93 -8.65
CA GLY A 291 -1.09 -23.23 -9.94
C GLY A 291 -0.21 -22.86 -11.11
N LYS A 292 -0.85 -22.75 -12.27
CA LYS A 292 -0.20 -22.31 -13.50
C LYS A 292 -1.16 -21.59 -14.43
N ASN A 293 -0.65 -20.56 -15.08
CA ASN A 293 -1.27 -19.88 -16.21
C ASN A 293 -0.58 -20.38 -17.48
N LYS A 294 -1.39 -20.67 -18.50
CA LYS A 294 -0.95 -21.01 -19.84
C LYS A 294 -1.64 -20.08 -20.82
N ARG A 295 -0.89 -19.55 -21.78
CA ARG A 295 -1.41 -18.69 -22.84
C ARG A 295 -0.82 -19.13 -24.17
N LEU A 296 -1.65 -19.27 -25.17
CA LEU A 296 -1.29 -19.39 -26.57
C LEU A 296 -1.97 -18.25 -27.31
N THR A 297 -1.22 -17.39 -27.98
CA THR A 297 -1.78 -16.37 -28.88
C THR A 297 -1.19 -16.52 -30.27
N THR A 298 -2.04 -16.38 -31.28
CA THR A 298 -1.67 -16.45 -32.69
C THR A 298 -2.35 -15.33 -33.46
N ASN A 299 -1.58 -14.63 -34.29
CA ASN A 299 -2.08 -13.64 -35.22
C ASN A 299 -1.52 -13.95 -36.61
N TYR A 300 -2.37 -13.84 -37.63
CA TYR A 300 -2.01 -13.94 -39.03
C TYR A 300 -2.61 -12.75 -39.78
N ALA A 301 -1.77 -11.97 -40.44
CA ALA A 301 -2.17 -10.84 -41.26
C ALA A 301 -1.87 -11.15 -42.73
N TYR A 302 -2.79 -10.79 -43.63
CA TYR A 302 -2.62 -10.92 -45.07
C TYR A 302 -3.11 -9.68 -45.80
N LYS A 303 -2.22 -9.07 -46.59
CA LYS A 303 -2.57 -7.98 -47.50
C LYS A 303 -3.36 -8.50 -48.68
N LEU A 304 -4.63 -8.10 -48.76
CA LEU A 304 -5.49 -8.40 -49.91
C LEU A 304 -5.03 -7.59 -51.12
N ASP A 305 -4.77 -6.31 -50.91
CA ASP A 305 -4.21 -5.34 -51.85
C ASP A 305 -3.50 -4.21 -51.08
N ASP A 306 -3.25 -3.07 -51.74
CA ASP A 306 -2.56 -1.92 -51.15
C ASP A 306 -3.43 -1.13 -50.16
N THR A 307 -4.74 -1.34 -50.18
CA THR A 307 -5.72 -0.66 -49.32
C THR A 307 -6.19 -1.55 -48.18
N TRP A 308 -6.41 -2.83 -48.44
CA TRP A 308 -7.09 -3.75 -47.53
C TRP A 308 -6.17 -4.84 -46.99
N GLU A 309 -6.25 -5.05 -45.69
CA GLU A 309 -5.61 -6.14 -44.96
C GLU A 309 -6.68 -6.96 -44.23
N THR A 310 -6.49 -8.27 -44.16
CA THR A 310 -7.29 -9.15 -43.31
C THR A 310 -6.43 -9.76 -42.20
N ASN A 311 -7.01 -9.81 -41.00
CA ASN A 311 -6.38 -10.35 -39.82
C ASN A 311 -7.21 -11.51 -39.26
N LEU A 312 -6.51 -12.58 -38.88
CA LEU A 312 -7.05 -13.72 -38.15
C LEU A 312 -6.32 -13.82 -36.81
N ASN A 313 -7.09 -13.83 -35.72
CA ASN A 313 -6.56 -13.97 -34.38
C ASN A 313 -7.18 -15.19 -33.73
N TYR A 314 -6.35 -15.99 -33.07
CA TYR A 314 -6.79 -17.04 -32.17
C TYR A 314 -5.99 -16.98 -30.88
N ALA A 315 -6.66 -17.16 -29.76
CA ALA A 315 -6.03 -17.23 -28.46
C ALA A 315 -6.73 -18.24 -27.56
N TRP A 316 -5.91 -18.95 -26.80
CA TRP A 316 -6.34 -19.82 -25.73
C TRP A 316 -5.58 -19.46 -24.47
N MET A 317 -6.31 -19.13 -23.41
CA MET A 317 -5.76 -18.83 -22.11
C MET A 317 -6.36 -19.78 -21.08
N GLN A 318 -5.54 -20.42 -20.25
CA GLN A 318 -6.00 -21.29 -19.17
C GLN A 318 -5.23 -21.07 -17.87
N ARG A 319 -5.95 -20.82 -16.78
CA ARG A 319 -5.40 -20.74 -15.43
C ARG A 319 -5.97 -21.88 -14.61
N ARG A 320 -5.09 -22.72 -14.08
CA ARG A 320 -5.44 -23.82 -13.19
C ARG A 320 -4.73 -23.67 -11.86
N TYR A 321 -5.50 -23.70 -10.78
CA TYR A 321 -4.93 -23.58 -9.45
C TYR A 321 -5.78 -24.27 -8.40
N ASP A 322 -5.15 -24.49 -7.26
CA ASP A 322 -5.78 -24.87 -6.00
C ASP A 322 -5.52 -23.75 -4.99
N SER A 323 -6.41 -23.61 -4.01
CA SER A 323 -6.21 -22.64 -2.94
C SER A 323 -6.69 -23.13 -1.60
N ASN A 324 -6.01 -22.66 -0.56
CA ASN A 324 -6.38 -22.85 0.84
C ASN A 324 -6.59 -21.46 1.46
N GLU A 325 -7.63 -21.33 2.26
CA GLU A 325 -7.97 -20.07 2.90
C GLU A 325 -8.60 -20.33 4.27
N VAL A 326 -7.83 -20.11 5.33
CA VAL A 326 -8.34 -19.89 6.68
C VAL A 326 -8.81 -18.44 6.74
N ARG A 327 -10.11 -18.23 6.55
CA ARG A 327 -10.70 -16.89 6.54
C ARG A 327 -11.26 -16.50 7.89
N ALA A 328 -11.11 -15.22 8.24
CA ALA A 328 -11.88 -14.60 9.30
C ALA A 328 -13.36 -14.48 8.88
N THR A 329 -14.27 -14.87 9.77
CA THR A 329 -15.72 -14.78 9.58
C THR A 329 -16.39 -13.85 10.59
N ALA A 330 -15.72 -13.56 11.70
CA ALA A 330 -16.11 -12.53 12.67
C ALA A 330 -14.91 -12.19 13.56
N VAL A 331 -14.86 -10.97 14.07
CA VAL A 331 -13.82 -10.52 15.00
C VAL A 331 -14.49 -9.85 16.20
N ASP A 332 -14.08 -10.22 17.41
CA ASP A 332 -14.41 -9.49 18.62
C ASP A 332 -13.18 -8.65 19.05
N PRO A 333 -13.19 -7.33 18.82
CA PRO A 333 -12.04 -6.48 19.12
C PRO A 333 -11.78 -6.34 20.62
N ASN A 334 -12.76 -6.62 21.49
CA ASN A 334 -12.58 -6.48 22.94
C ASN A 334 -11.81 -7.67 23.52
N SER A 335 -12.17 -8.89 23.13
CA SER A 335 -11.50 -10.11 23.60
C SER A 335 -10.28 -10.50 22.75
N GLY A 336 -10.18 -10.00 21.52
CA GLY A 336 -9.19 -10.43 20.54
C GLY A 336 -9.58 -11.69 19.80
N LEU A 337 -10.73 -12.31 20.09
CA LEU A 337 -11.11 -13.58 19.47
C LEU A 337 -11.54 -13.39 18.02
N VAL A 338 -10.93 -14.16 17.13
CA VAL A 338 -11.32 -14.24 15.71
C VAL A 338 -12.01 -15.57 15.46
N SER A 339 -13.22 -15.48 14.93
CA SER A 339 -13.90 -16.64 14.36
C SER A 339 -13.28 -16.94 13.00
N ARG A 340 -12.67 -18.11 12.83
CA ARG A 340 -12.02 -18.52 11.58
C ARG A 340 -12.67 -19.78 10.99
N ARG A 341 -12.74 -19.84 9.67
CA ARG A 341 -13.18 -21.03 8.92
C ARG A 341 -12.12 -21.40 7.90
N ALA A 342 -11.67 -22.65 7.93
CA ALA A 342 -10.77 -23.17 6.90
C ALA A 342 -11.57 -23.61 5.67
N ASP A 343 -11.31 -22.96 4.55
CA ASP A 343 -11.85 -23.28 3.25
C ASP A 343 -10.73 -23.77 2.33
N ALA A 344 -11.10 -24.60 1.37
CA ALA A 344 -10.21 -25.01 0.31
C ALA A 344 -11.01 -25.12 -0.98
N ASN A 345 -10.38 -24.74 -2.08
CA ASN A 345 -10.91 -24.98 -3.41
C ASN A 345 -9.86 -25.78 -4.19
N ARG A 346 -10.33 -26.76 -4.97
CA ARG A 346 -9.49 -27.64 -5.78
C ARG A 346 -9.96 -27.69 -7.21
N GLY A 347 -9.01 -27.74 -8.13
CA GLY A 347 -9.22 -27.83 -9.56
C GLY A 347 -9.98 -26.63 -10.09
N PHE A 348 -9.60 -25.41 -9.69
CA PHE A 348 -10.02 -24.24 -10.46
C PHE A 348 -9.46 -24.34 -11.87
N ASN A 349 -10.27 -24.00 -12.86
CA ASN A 349 -9.92 -23.90 -14.26
C ASN A 349 -10.67 -22.70 -14.84
N HIS A 350 -9.98 -21.59 -14.99
CA HIS A 350 -10.47 -20.44 -15.75
C HIS A 350 -9.90 -20.56 -17.16
N GLN A 351 -10.76 -20.52 -18.17
CA GLN A 351 -10.33 -20.71 -19.55
C GLN A 351 -11.04 -19.71 -20.46
N THR A 352 -10.26 -19.10 -21.34
CA THR A 352 -10.75 -18.22 -22.40
C THR A 352 -10.31 -18.77 -23.75
N ASP A 353 -11.27 -19.04 -24.62
CA ASP A 353 -11.05 -19.37 -26.03
C ASP A 353 -11.58 -18.22 -26.87
N TYR A 354 -10.72 -17.62 -27.68
CA TYR A 354 -11.03 -16.47 -28.50
C TYR A 354 -10.62 -16.70 -29.96
N ALA A 355 -11.51 -16.37 -30.88
CA ALA A 355 -11.19 -16.31 -32.30
C ALA A 355 -11.80 -15.04 -32.89
N SER A 356 -11.03 -14.30 -33.68
CA SER A 356 -11.53 -13.17 -34.45
C SER A 356 -11.04 -13.20 -35.89
N TRP A 357 -11.87 -12.60 -36.73
CA TRP A 357 -11.52 -12.26 -38.10
C TRP A 357 -11.93 -10.82 -38.33
N ASP A 358 -11.01 -10.03 -38.85
CA ASP A 358 -11.29 -8.66 -39.25
C ASP A 358 -10.63 -8.31 -40.59
N ILE A 359 -11.22 -7.30 -41.23
CA ILE A 359 -10.73 -6.66 -42.43
C ILE A 359 -10.67 -5.17 -42.12
N SER A 360 -9.52 -4.57 -42.42
CA SER A 360 -9.27 -3.16 -42.20
C SER A 360 -8.59 -2.53 -43.41
N GLY A 361 -8.90 -1.26 -43.66
CA GLY A 361 -8.30 -0.51 -44.77
C GLY A 361 -8.67 0.96 -44.72
N SER A 362 -7.94 1.76 -45.50
CA SER A 362 -8.09 3.21 -45.54
C SER A 362 -8.45 3.74 -46.94
N PRO A 363 -9.57 3.32 -47.56
CA PRO A 363 -9.96 3.79 -48.89
C PRO A 363 -10.33 5.27 -48.91
N GLU A 364 -10.19 5.89 -50.08
CA GLU A 364 -10.77 7.19 -50.37
C GLU A 364 -12.18 7.01 -50.94
N LEU A 365 -13.20 7.46 -50.22
CA LEU A 365 -14.60 7.38 -50.62
C LEU A 365 -15.23 8.78 -50.54
N LEU A 366 -15.94 9.17 -51.59
CA LEU A 366 -16.61 10.48 -51.66
C LEU A 366 -15.67 11.69 -51.40
N GLY A 367 -14.38 11.54 -51.75
CA GLY A 367 -13.34 12.57 -51.53
C GLY A 367 -12.85 12.68 -50.08
N MET A 368 -13.16 11.71 -49.23
CA MET A 368 -12.74 11.62 -47.83
C MET A 368 -11.92 10.35 -47.62
N THR A 369 -10.97 10.38 -46.68
CA THR A 369 -10.27 9.16 -46.24
C THR A 369 -11.11 8.46 -45.17
N HIS A 370 -11.31 7.15 -45.30
CA HIS A 370 -12.10 6.35 -44.36
C HIS A 370 -11.26 5.24 -43.75
N ASP A 371 -10.99 5.27 -42.45
CA ASP A 371 -10.33 4.16 -41.75
C ASP A 371 -11.37 3.14 -41.28
N ILE A 372 -11.65 2.17 -42.15
CA ILE A 372 -12.71 1.18 -41.96
C ILE A 372 -12.13 -0.06 -41.28
N THR A 373 -12.85 -0.59 -40.30
CA THR A 373 -12.63 -1.90 -39.70
C THR A 373 -13.95 -2.65 -39.59
N LEU A 374 -14.01 -3.82 -40.22
CA LEU A 374 -15.13 -4.75 -40.15
C LEU A 374 -14.64 -6.04 -39.52
N GLY A 375 -15.39 -6.61 -38.57
CA GLY A 375 -14.94 -7.84 -37.95
C GLY A 375 -16.04 -8.68 -37.32
N ALA A 376 -15.67 -9.92 -37.05
CA ALA A 376 -16.46 -10.89 -36.32
C ALA A 376 -15.59 -11.56 -35.26
N ASP A 377 -16.17 -11.87 -34.11
CA ASP A 377 -15.48 -12.62 -33.08
C ASP A 377 -16.38 -13.62 -32.35
N TYR A 378 -15.69 -14.60 -31.78
CA TYR A 378 -16.24 -15.58 -30.87
C TYR A 378 -15.36 -15.63 -29.63
N GLU A 379 -15.98 -15.55 -28.46
CA GLU A 379 -15.31 -15.68 -27.17
C GLU A 379 -16.09 -16.68 -26.32
N GLN A 380 -15.40 -17.66 -25.76
CA GLN A 380 -15.90 -18.51 -24.69
C GLN A 380 -15.07 -18.23 -23.44
N ASN A 381 -15.74 -17.89 -22.34
CA ASN A 381 -15.14 -17.89 -21.01
C ASN A 381 -15.76 -19.02 -20.18
N GLU A 382 -14.92 -19.90 -19.67
CA GLU A 382 -15.28 -20.93 -18.70
C GLU A 382 -14.64 -20.59 -17.34
N THR A 383 -15.43 -20.66 -16.28
CA THR A 383 -14.93 -20.76 -14.91
C THR A 383 -15.42 -22.07 -14.34
N TYR A 384 -14.49 -22.95 -14.00
CA TYR A 384 -14.76 -24.25 -13.41
C TYR A 384 -14.06 -24.40 -12.08
N LYS A 385 -14.72 -24.98 -11.09
CA LYS A 385 -14.15 -25.36 -9.80
C LYS A 385 -14.59 -26.77 -9.44
N LYS A 386 -13.65 -27.71 -9.46
CA LYS A 386 -13.92 -29.13 -9.27
C LYS A 386 -14.46 -29.46 -7.89
N TYR A 387 -13.77 -29.05 -6.83
CA TYR A 387 -14.17 -29.32 -5.44
C TYR A 387 -14.05 -28.08 -4.57
N SER A 388 -14.95 -28.00 -3.59
CA SER A 388 -15.02 -26.95 -2.61
C SER A 388 -15.19 -27.57 -1.23
N TYR A 389 -14.36 -27.13 -0.29
CA TYR A 389 -14.41 -27.54 1.11
C TYR A 389 -14.70 -26.31 1.96
N ARG A 390 -15.62 -26.47 2.91
CA ARG A 390 -16.07 -25.44 3.86
C ARG A 390 -15.98 -26.03 5.25
N GLY A 391 -14.96 -25.62 5.99
CA GLY A 391 -14.72 -26.07 7.35
C GLY A 391 -15.78 -25.59 8.34
N LYS A 392 -15.65 -26.03 9.59
CA LYS A 392 -16.45 -25.46 10.69
C LYS A 392 -15.80 -24.17 11.18
N VAL A 393 -16.63 -23.22 11.60
CA VAL A 393 -16.15 -22.00 12.25
C VAL A 393 -15.59 -22.37 13.63
N THR A 394 -14.38 -21.92 13.91
CA THR A 394 -13.68 -22.09 15.19
C THR A 394 -13.44 -20.72 15.81
N LYS A 395 -13.47 -20.62 17.15
CA LYS A 395 -13.32 -19.36 17.90
C LYS A 395 -12.18 -19.44 18.92
N THR A 396 -11.08 -20.07 18.52
CA THR A 396 -9.92 -20.34 19.38
C THR A 396 -8.72 -19.45 19.09
N PHE A 397 -8.72 -18.73 17.96
CA PHE A 397 -7.64 -17.84 17.59
C PHE A 397 -7.80 -16.49 18.25
N ASN A 398 -6.73 -15.99 18.85
CA ASN A 398 -6.68 -14.66 19.43
C ASN A 398 -5.73 -13.78 18.61
N MET A 399 -6.24 -12.69 18.03
CA MET A 399 -5.43 -11.76 17.23
C MET A 399 -4.47 -10.92 18.07
N TYR A 400 -4.61 -10.85 19.39
CA TYR A 400 -3.64 -10.17 20.26
C TYR A 400 -2.48 -11.10 20.65
N ASN A 401 -2.70 -12.41 20.65
CA ASN A 401 -1.70 -13.45 20.91
C ASN A 401 -1.88 -14.62 19.93
N PRO A 402 -1.48 -14.47 18.65
CA PRO A 402 -1.78 -15.44 17.62
C PRO A 402 -0.92 -16.70 17.76
N VAL A 403 -1.57 -17.86 17.65
CA VAL A 403 -0.91 -19.15 17.45
C VAL A 403 -1.34 -19.66 16.08
N TYR A 404 -0.39 -19.73 15.14
CA TYR A 404 -0.60 -20.19 13.78
C TYR A 404 -0.34 -21.70 13.65
N GLY A 405 -0.84 -22.33 12.59
CA GLY A 405 -0.64 -23.76 12.32
C GLY A 405 -1.57 -24.69 13.12
N VAL A 406 -2.44 -24.13 13.98
CA VAL A 406 -3.44 -24.87 14.77
C VAL A 406 -4.85 -24.79 14.18
N SER A 407 -4.99 -24.16 13.01
CA SER A 407 -6.26 -24.08 12.30
C SER A 407 -6.72 -25.44 11.77
N PRO A 408 -8.04 -25.72 11.74
CA PRO A 408 -8.54 -26.98 11.19
C PRO A 408 -8.15 -27.14 9.72
N VAL A 409 -7.70 -28.32 9.32
CA VAL A 409 -7.39 -28.63 7.92
C VAL A 409 -8.66 -29.14 7.21
N THR A 410 -8.89 -28.71 5.98
CA THR A 410 -10.01 -29.22 5.17
C THR A 410 -9.80 -30.69 4.82
N ASN A 411 -10.83 -31.51 5.06
CA ASN A 411 -10.84 -32.95 4.74
C ASN A 411 -12.20 -33.37 4.15
N GLY A 412 -12.39 -34.67 3.89
CA GLY A 412 -13.63 -35.20 3.29
C GLY A 412 -14.91 -34.80 4.02
N SER A 413 -14.90 -34.63 5.34
CA SER A 413 -16.08 -34.22 6.13
C SER A 413 -16.48 -32.75 5.91
N THR A 414 -15.59 -31.94 5.35
CA THR A 414 -15.82 -30.53 5.04
C THR A 414 -16.19 -30.29 3.58
N TYR A 415 -16.37 -31.37 2.80
CA TYR A 415 -16.80 -31.28 1.41
C TYR A 415 -18.16 -30.58 1.30
N SER A 416 -18.27 -29.62 0.38
CA SER A 416 -19.51 -28.90 0.08
C SER A 416 -19.93 -29.20 -1.35
N ASP A 417 -20.93 -30.08 -1.51
CA ASP A 417 -21.44 -30.46 -2.83
C ASP A 417 -22.02 -29.26 -3.58
N SER A 418 -22.85 -28.45 -2.90
CA SER A 418 -23.49 -27.26 -3.48
C SER A 418 -22.52 -26.20 -3.98
N ASN A 419 -21.26 -26.22 -3.50
CA ASN A 419 -20.20 -25.32 -3.96
C ASN A 419 -19.17 -26.02 -4.86
N SER A 420 -19.28 -27.32 -5.07
CA SER A 420 -18.38 -28.14 -5.92
C SER A 420 -18.98 -28.30 -7.31
N ASN A 421 -18.19 -28.78 -8.27
CA ASN A 421 -18.59 -28.87 -9.67
C ASN A 421 -19.17 -27.54 -10.22
N LEU A 422 -18.72 -26.41 -9.67
CA LEU A 422 -19.20 -25.11 -10.11
C LEU A 422 -18.68 -24.89 -11.52
N ARG A 423 -19.56 -24.77 -12.50
CA ARG A 423 -19.19 -24.53 -13.89
C ARG A 423 -20.02 -23.41 -14.46
N THR A 424 -19.37 -22.32 -14.80
CA THR A 424 -19.97 -21.17 -15.50
C THR A 424 -19.37 -21.10 -16.90
N ASN A 425 -20.22 -21.09 -17.92
CA ASN A 425 -19.81 -20.86 -19.31
C ASN A 425 -20.50 -19.61 -19.84
N LEU A 426 -19.74 -18.73 -20.47
CA LEU A 426 -20.22 -17.55 -21.16
C LEU A 426 -19.73 -17.59 -22.60
N TYR A 427 -20.67 -17.72 -23.53
CA TYR A 427 -20.41 -17.71 -24.96
C TYR A 427 -20.82 -16.37 -25.53
N SER A 428 -19.94 -15.72 -26.29
CA SER A 428 -20.19 -14.47 -26.99
C SER A 428 -19.92 -14.65 -28.48
N ARG A 429 -20.81 -14.13 -29.32
CA ARG A 429 -20.69 -14.11 -30.78
C ARG A 429 -21.06 -12.74 -31.28
N SER A 430 -20.22 -12.17 -32.13
CA SER A 430 -20.36 -10.76 -32.46
C SER A 430 -19.96 -10.45 -33.89
N VAL A 431 -20.61 -9.44 -34.45
CA VAL A 431 -20.14 -8.72 -35.63
C VAL A 431 -20.05 -7.24 -35.29
N PHE A 432 -19.05 -6.56 -35.81
CA PHE A 432 -18.83 -5.15 -35.55
C PHE A 432 -18.28 -4.43 -36.78
N ALA A 433 -18.54 -3.13 -36.83
CA ALA A 433 -18.03 -2.22 -37.82
C ALA A 433 -17.64 -0.91 -37.15
N LYS A 434 -16.53 -0.32 -37.59
CA LYS A 434 -16.06 1.00 -37.18
C LYS A 434 -15.50 1.71 -38.42
N ASP A 435 -15.77 3.00 -38.53
CA ASP A 435 -15.22 3.89 -39.55
C ASP A 435 -14.75 5.18 -38.90
N SER A 436 -13.52 5.61 -39.20
CA SER A 436 -13.01 6.93 -38.85
C SER A 436 -12.89 7.74 -40.14
N ILE A 437 -13.83 8.66 -40.32
CA ILE A 437 -14.02 9.43 -41.55
C ILE A 437 -13.30 10.76 -41.40
N HIS A 438 -12.25 10.97 -42.17
CA HIS A 438 -11.53 12.23 -42.27
C HIS A 438 -12.31 13.17 -43.20
N LEU A 439 -13.23 13.95 -42.61
CA LEU A 439 -14.12 14.87 -43.32
C LEU A 439 -13.34 16.03 -43.96
N THR A 440 -12.32 16.51 -43.24
CA THR A 440 -11.29 17.47 -43.68
C THR A 440 -9.97 17.09 -42.99
N ASP A 441 -8.90 17.84 -43.22
CA ASP A 441 -7.64 17.65 -42.50
C ASP A 441 -7.78 17.87 -40.97
N GLU A 442 -8.79 18.65 -40.55
CA GLU A 442 -9.05 19.01 -39.16
C GLU A 442 -10.17 18.18 -38.50
N TRP A 443 -11.16 17.72 -39.27
CA TRP A 443 -12.35 17.06 -38.72
C TRP A 443 -12.35 15.55 -38.99
N ILE A 444 -12.44 14.76 -37.92
CA ILE A 444 -12.58 13.30 -38.00
C ILE A 444 -13.85 12.87 -37.27
N ALA A 445 -14.77 12.23 -37.99
CA ALA A 445 -15.96 11.62 -37.41
C ALA A 445 -15.75 10.11 -37.23
N VAL A 446 -16.01 9.61 -36.03
CA VAL A 446 -15.88 8.17 -35.72
C VAL A 446 -17.26 7.58 -35.49
N LEU A 447 -17.62 6.59 -36.28
CA LEU A 447 -18.90 5.89 -36.21
C LEU A 447 -18.66 4.39 -36.09
N GLY A 448 -19.30 3.74 -35.14
CA GLY A 448 -19.17 2.29 -34.99
C GLY A 448 -20.32 1.65 -34.25
N GLY A 449 -20.49 0.35 -34.46
CA GLY A 449 -21.47 -0.46 -33.76
C GLY A 449 -21.07 -1.92 -33.70
N ARG A 450 -21.40 -2.56 -32.59
CA ARG A 450 -21.28 -4.02 -32.40
C ARG A 450 -22.63 -4.63 -32.10
N LEU A 451 -22.98 -5.67 -32.84
CA LEU A 451 -24.10 -6.56 -32.53
C LEU A 451 -23.52 -7.80 -31.87
N GLN A 452 -23.88 -8.01 -30.61
CA GLN A 452 -23.38 -9.13 -29.82
C GLN A 452 -24.53 -9.99 -29.31
N ARG A 453 -24.38 -11.30 -29.46
CA ARG A 453 -25.24 -12.31 -28.85
C ARG A 453 -24.45 -13.05 -27.78
N TYR A 454 -25.06 -13.22 -26.61
CA TYR A 454 -24.45 -13.99 -25.53
C TYR A 454 -25.39 -15.08 -25.02
N THR A 455 -24.78 -16.15 -24.50
CA THR A 455 -25.44 -17.20 -23.72
C THR A 455 -24.57 -17.49 -22.51
N GLN A 456 -25.15 -17.43 -21.32
CA GLN A 456 -24.48 -17.74 -20.06
C GLN A 456 -25.22 -18.85 -19.33
N THR A 457 -24.46 -19.86 -18.89
CA THR A 457 -24.99 -20.93 -18.05
C THR A 457 -24.10 -21.12 -16.84
N SER A 458 -24.69 -21.41 -15.69
CA SER A 458 -23.96 -21.80 -14.48
C SER A 458 -24.65 -22.98 -13.80
N SER A 459 -23.86 -23.91 -13.29
CA SER A 459 -24.33 -25.04 -12.49
C SER A 459 -23.35 -25.38 -11.37
N ALA A 460 -23.83 -26.07 -10.33
CA ALA A 460 -23.03 -26.58 -9.23
C ALA A 460 -23.60 -27.91 -8.69
N GLY A 461 -22.79 -28.70 -7.98
CA GLY A 461 -23.17 -30.00 -7.43
C GLY A 461 -22.67 -31.20 -8.26
N TRP A 462 -22.09 -32.20 -7.59
CA TRP A 462 -21.83 -33.51 -8.19
C TRP A 462 -22.95 -34.50 -7.85
N VAL A 463 -23.38 -34.50 -6.59
CA VAL A 463 -24.41 -35.42 -6.10
C VAL A 463 -25.80 -34.87 -6.43
N ASN A 464 -26.03 -33.60 -6.14
CA ASN A 464 -27.27 -32.90 -6.45
C ASN A 464 -26.97 -31.75 -7.42
N PRO A 465 -26.77 -32.02 -8.72
CA PRO A 465 -26.49 -30.96 -9.69
C PRO A 465 -27.68 -30.01 -9.79
N GLN A 466 -27.41 -28.71 -9.72
CA GLN A 466 -28.39 -27.63 -9.85
C GLN A 466 -27.89 -26.64 -10.89
N THR A 467 -28.77 -26.24 -11.81
CA THR A 467 -28.53 -25.07 -12.66
C THR A 467 -28.81 -23.83 -11.82
N THR A 468 -27.81 -22.98 -11.66
CA THR A 468 -27.91 -21.73 -10.89
C THR A 468 -28.16 -20.53 -11.78
N LEU A 469 -27.77 -20.58 -13.05
CA LEU A 469 -27.96 -19.47 -13.99
C LEU A 469 -28.20 -20.02 -15.39
N GLU A 470 -29.20 -19.49 -16.08
CA GLU A 470 -29.39 -19.66 -17.51
C GLU A 470 -29.90 -18.34 -18.09
N ASP A 471 -29.03 -17.63 -18.79
CA ASP A 471 -29.35 -16.33 -19.41
C ASP A 471 -28.87 -16.30 -20.87
N ARG A 472 -29.59 -15.57 -21.71
CA ARG A 472 -29.25 -15.35 -23.12
C ARG A 472 -29.86 -14.05 -23.60
N GLY A 473 -29.09 -13.31 -24.38
CA GLY A 473 -29.54 -12.02 -24.85
C GLY A 473 -28.76 -11.53 -26.07
N ASN A 474 -29.21 -10.38 -26.58
CA ASN A 474 -28.52 -9.62 -27.61
C ASN A 474 -28.29 -8.19 -27.11
N ALA A 475 -27.17 -7.61 -27.47
CA ALA A 475 -26.82 -6.22 -27.18
C ALA A 475 -26.35 -5.52 -28.46
N PHE A 476 -26.82 -4.29 -28.65
CA PHE A 476 -26.25 -3.36 -29.63
C PHE A 476 -25.44 -2.31 -28.91
N LEU A 477 -24.17 -2.20 -29.29
CA LEU A 477 -23.15 -1.38 -28.63
C LEU A 477 -22.63 -0.33 -29.62
N PRO A 478 -23.31 0.83 -29.72
CA PRO A 478 -22.87 1.93 -30.56
C PRO A 478 -21.70 2.69 -29.94
N GLN A 479 -20.90 3.30 -30.81
CA GLN A 479 -19.90 4.30 -30.47
C GLN A 479 -19.95 5.42 -31.51
N LEU A 480 -20.00 6.65 -31.02
CA LEU A 480 -19.96 7.86 -31.83
C LEU A 480 -18.85 8.76 -31.27
N GLY A 481 -18.07 9.38 -32.14
CA GLY A 481 -17.01 10.30 -31.76
C GLY A 481 -16.82 11.38 -32.81
N LEU A 482 -16.33 12.54 -32.38
CA LEU A 482 -15.94 13.64 -33.25
C LEU A 482 -14.63 14.21 -32.71
N VAL A 483 -13.65 14.39 -33.60
CA VAL A 483 -12.36 15.00 -33.31
C VAL A 483 -12.21 16.26 -34.17
N TYR A 484 -11.71 17.32 -33.56
CA TYR A 484 -11.35 18.58 -34.23
C TYR A 484 -9.91 18.93 -33.90
N LYS A 485 -9.01 18.88 -34.88
CA LYS A 485 -7.62 19.33 -34.77
C LYS A 485 -7.59 20.85 -34.92
N ILE A 486 -7.43 21.57 -33.82
CA ILE A 486 -7.31 23.05 -33.83
C ILE A 486 -6.03 23.45 -34.58
N VAL A 487 -4.95 22.72 -34.27
CA VAL A 487 -3.66 22.70 -34.95
C VAL A 487 -3.17 21.25 -34.95
N PRO A 488 -2.17 20.86 -35.76
CA PRO A 488 -1.72 19.46 -35.83
C PRO A 488 -1.41 18.83 -34.48
N ASP A 489 -0.91 19.63 -33.53
CA ASP A 489 -0.49 19.20 -32.21
C ASP A 489 -1.59 19.28 -31.13
N VAL A 490 -2.76 19.88 -31.41
CA VAL A 490 -3.84 20.05 -30.43
C VAL A 490 -5.17 19.60 -31.03
N SER A 491 -5.77 18.56 -30.45
CA SER A 491 -7.10 18.08 -30.83
C SER A 491 -8.10 18.15 -29.68
N LEU A 492 -9.32 18.57 -30.00
CA LEU A 492 -10.49 18.43 -29.14
C LEU A 492 -11.30 17.24 -29.61
N TYR A 493 -12.00 16.58 -28.69
CA TYR A 493 -12.91 15.52 -29.04
C TYR A 493 -14.14 15.46 -28.15
N GLY A 494 -15.19 14.83 -28.67
CA GLY A 494 -16.35 14.39 -27.89
C GLY A 494 -16.75 12.98 -28.31
N SER A 495 -17.23 12.17 -27.38
CA SER A 495 -17.69 10.82 -27.66
C SER A 495 -18.85 10.35 -26.81
N TYR A 496 -19.55 9.37 -27.37
CA TYR A 496 -20.66 8.64 -26.79
C TYR A 496 -20.46 7.15 -27.02
N SER A 497 -20.54 6.34 -25.96
CA SER A 497 -20.43 4.89 -26.08
C SER A 497 -21.30 4.17 -25.05
N LYS A 498 -21.66 2.91 -25.38
CA LYS A 498 -22.38 2.02 -24.46
C LYS A 498 -21.54 0.80 -24.10
N SER A 499 -21.80 0.25 -22.93
CA SER A 499 -21.23 -1.01 -22.46
C SER A 499 -22.29 -1.90 -21.84
N PHE A 500 -21.97 -3.18 -21.67
CA PHE A 500 -22.84 -4.10 -20.95
C PHE A 500 -22.08 -5.28 -20.34
N THR A 501 -22.61 -5.77 -19.23
CA THR A 501 -22.09 -6.95 -18.51
C THR A 501 -23.27 -7.84 -18.11
N PRO A 502 -23.35 -9.09 -18.60
CA PRO A 502 -24.28 -10.08 -18.03
C PRO A 502 -23.99 -10.30 -16.54
N SER A 503 -25.04 -10.44 -15.74
CA SER A 503 -24.86 -10.73 -14.32
C SER A 503 -24.20 -12.09 -14.12
N THR A 504 -23.27 -12.15 -13.17
CA THR A 504 -22.64 -13.39 -12.72
C THR A 504 -23.23 -13.92 -11.42
N GLN A 505 -24.19 -13.21 -10.83
CA GLN A 505 -24.72 -13.51 -9.50
C GLN A 505 -26.25 -13.71 -9.53
N THR A 506 -26.69 -14.69 -8.74
CA THR A 506 -28.10 -14.92 -8.42
C THR A 506 -28.44 -14.29 -7.07
N ASP A 507 -29.61 -13.68 -6.94
CA ASP A 507 -30.14 -13.24 -5.65
C ASP A 507 -30.47 -14.44 -4.73
N ASP A 508 -30.80 -14.16 -3.46
CA ASP A 508 -31.15 -15.17 -2.45
C ASP A 508 -32.40 -15.99 -2.78
N ASN A 509 -33.22 -15.53 -3.72
CA ASN A 509 -34.40 -16.24 -4.21
C ASN A 509 -34.09 -17.10 -5.44
N GLY A 510 -32.83 -17.14 -5.87
CA GLY A 510 -32.37 -17.88 -7.06
C GLY A 510 -32.67 -17.17 -8.38
N ASN A 511 -33.05 -15.89 -8.37
CA ASN A 511 -33.24 -15.12 -9.59
C ASN A 511 -31.89 -14.60 -10.10
N VAL A 512 -31.74 -14.62 -11.41
CA VAL A 512 -30.59 -14.02 -12.10
C VAL A 512 -30.77 -12.50 -12.12
N ALA A 513 -29.78 -11.73 -11.64
CA ALA A 513 -29.86 -10.28 -11.75
C ALA A 513 -29.85 -9.83 -13.22
N SER A 514 -30.53 -8.72 -13.54
CA SER A 514 -30.56 -8.15 -14.89
C SER A 514 -29.15 -7.78 -15.39
N THR A 515 -29.00 -7.74 -16.71
CA THR A 515 -27.76 -7.32 -17.38
C THR A 515 -27.43 -5.86 -17.07
N GLU A 516 -26.21 -5.62 -16.57
CA GLU A 516 -25.68 -4.28 -16.31
C GLU A 516 -25.47 -3.52 -17.64
N LYS A 517 -25.84 -2.25 -17.67
CA LYS A 517 -25.76 -1.40 -18.87
C LYS A 517 -25.14 -0.06 -18.55
N GLY A 518 -24.00 0.22 -19.18
CA GLY A 518 -23.29 1.48 -19.05
C GLY A 518 -23.52 2.41 -20.24
N THR A 519 -23.61 3.71 -19.97
CA THR A 519 -23.57 4.76 -21.00
C THR A 519 -22.55 5.80 -20.60
N THR A 520 -21.59 6.08 -21.50
CA THR A 520 -20.51 7.04 -21.29
C THR A 520 -20.70 8.23 -22.24
N TRP A 521 -20.57 9.44 -21.70
CA TRP A 521 -20.36 10.68 -22.44
C TRP A 521 -19.00 11.25 -22.03
N GLU A 522 -18.18 11.60 -23.00
CA GLU A 522 -16.84 12.17 -22.74
C GLU A 522 -16.59 13.35 -23.68
N VAL A 523 -15.95 14.39 -23.16
CA VAL A 523 -15.33 15.46 -23.95
C VAL A 523 -13.91 15.66 -23.46
N GLY A 524 -12.99 15.97 -24.36
CA GLY A 524 -11.59 16.11 -23.96
C GLY A 524 -10.73 16.86 -24.96
N ALA A 525 -9.49 17.06 -24.55
CA ALA A 525 -8.44 17.70 -25.31
C ALA A 525 -7.16 16.86 -25.23
N LYS A 526 -6.41 16.82 -26.32
CA LYS A 526 -5.11 16.17 -26.42
C LYS A 526 -4.11 17.16 -27.00
N TRP A 527 -2.93 17.21 -26.40
CA TRP A 527 -1.88 18.13 -26.80
C TRP A 527 -0.53 17.42 -26.87
N GLN A 528 0.06 17.40 -28.06
CA GLN A 528 1.45 17.05 -28.30
C GLN A 528 2.30 18.31 -28.12
N MET A 529 2.81 18.56 -26.92
CA MET A 529 3.62 19.76 -26.63
C MET A 529 4.98 19.70 -27.35
N SER A 530 5.51 18.51 -27.54
CA SER A 530 6.71 18.20 -28.32
C SER A 530 6.65 16.75 -28.80
N PRO A 531 7.53 16.28 -29.70
CA PRO A 531 7.61 14.87 -30.08
C PRO A 531 7.82 13.90 -28.90
N ARG A 532 8.24 14.41 -27.75
CA ARG A 532 8.51 13.62 -26.54
C ARG A 532 7.65 14.03 -25.34
N LEU A 533 6.67 14.92 -25.49
CA LEU A 533 5.83 15.40 -24.39
C LEU A 533 4.36 15.48 -24.80
N THR A 534 3.51 14.75 -24.09
CA THR A 534 2.07 14.65 -24.39
C THR A 534 1.23 14.96 -23.16
N SER A 535 0.09 15.61 -23.37
CA SER A 535 -0.92 15.84 -22.34
C SER A 535 -2.32 15.51 -22.84
N SER A 536 -3.18 15.07 -21.93
CA SER A 536 -4.60 14.86 -22.19
C SER A 536 -5.45 15.31 -21.02
N LEU A 537 -6.56 15.97 -21.33
CA LEU A 537 -7.61 16.37 -20.40
C LEU A 537 -8.92 15.72 -20.84
N ALA A 538 -9.65 15.08 -19.93
CA ALA A 538 -10.96 14.51 -20.22
C ALA A 538 -11.96 14.88 -19.13
N LEU A 539 -13.19 15.19 -19.54
CA LEU A 539 -14.36 15.38 -18.69
C LEU A 539 -15.38 14.32 -19.09
N TYR A 540 -15.91 13.59 -18.12
CA TYR A 540 -16.78 12.46 -18.43
C TYR A 540 -17.97 12.35 -17.48
N ARG A 541 -18.99 11.67 -17.98
CA ARG A 541 -20.12 11.16 -17.20
C ARG A 541 -20.42 9.74 -17.64
N ILE A 542 -20.57 8.86 -16.66
CA ILE A 542 -20.94 7.47 -16.84
C ILE A 542 -22.18 7.20 -16.00
N ASP A 543 -23.24 6.74 -16.64
CA ASP A 543 -24.43 6.22 -15.96
C ASP A 543 -24.45 4.69 -16.16
N GLU A 544 -24.43 3.93 -15.05
CA GLU A 544 -24.59 2.48 -15.06
C GLU A 544 -25.96 2.11 -14.48
N LYS A 545 -26.67 1.21 -15.16
CA LYS A 545 -27.97 0.69 -14.75
C LYS A 545 -27.88 -0.78 -14.42
N ASP A 546 -28.78 -1.22 -13.55
CA ASP A 546 -28.94 -2.61 -13.16
C ASP A 546 -27.68 -3.21 -12.47
N MET A 547 -26.90 -2.39 -11.76
CA MET A 547 -25.59 -2.77 -11.20
C MET A 547 -25.73 -3.79 -10.06
N SER A 548 -24.99 -4.89 -10.10
CA SER A 548 -25.02 -5.91 -9.06
C SER A 548 -24.08 -5.57 -7.91
N VAL A 549 -24.59 -5.60 -6.68
CA VAL A 549 -23.81 -5.36 -5.45
C VAL A 549 -24.06 -6.45 -4.43
N PHE A 550 -23.04 -6.77 -3.64
CA PHE A 550 -23.14 -7.73 -2.54
C PHE A 550 -23.15 -6.99 -1.20
N ILE A 551 -24.26 -7.10 -0.47
CA ILE A 551 -24.57 -6.31 0.73
C ILE A 551 -25.16 -7.27 1.77
N ASN A 552 -24.55 -7.37 2.96
CA ASN A 552 -25.00 -8.23 4.07
C ASN A 552 -25.21 -9.73 3.73
N GLY A 553 -24.41 -10.29 2.84
CA GLY A 553 -24.54 -11.70 2.45
C GLY A 553 -25.47 -11.93 1.25
N VAL A 554 -26.10 -10.87 0.76
CA VAL A 554 -27.13 -10.90 -0.29
C VAL A 554 -26.63 -10.13 -1.51
N THR A 555 -26.72 -10.76 -2.68
CA THR A 555 -26.57 -10.06 -3.95
C THR A 555 -27.87 -9.32 -4.27
N ARG A 556 -27.78 -8.03 -4.57
CA ARG A 556 -28.92 -7.26 -5.06
C ARG A 556 -28.55 -6.34 -6.21
N ASN A 557 -29.56 -5.91 -6.94
CA ASN A 557 -29.45 -4.97 -8.03
C ASN A 557 -29.66 -3.53 -7.52
N ILE A 558 -28.77 -2.61 -7.90
CA ILE A 558 -28.96 -1.17 -7.79
C ILE A 558 -29.43 -0.64 -9.16
N PRO A 559 -30.65 -0.06 -9.24
CA PRO A 559 -31.21 0.42 -10.51
C PRO A 559 -30.30 1.39 -11.27
N LYS A 560 -29.58 2.26 -10.54
CA LYS A 560 -28.70 3.25 -11.17
C LYS A 560 -27.59 3.75 -10.26
N ALA A 561 -26.38 3.73 -10.82
CA ALA A 561 -25.19 4.38 -10.28
C ALA A 561 -24.61 5.36 -11.30
N ARG A 562 -23.85 6.35 -10.81
CA ARG A 562 -23.23 7.38 -11.65
C ARG A 562 -21.81 7.68 -11.20
N SER A 563 -20.94 7.92 -12.18
CA SER A 563 -19.65 8.59 -12.00
C SER A 563 -19.59 9.82 -12.91
N THR A 564 -19.11 10.94 -12.36
CA THR A 564 -18.83 12.16 -13.11
C THR A 564 -17.48 12.69 -12.68
N GLY A 565 -16.61 13.01 -13.64
CA GLY A 565 -15.23 13.32 -13.28
C GLY A 565 -14.44 14.07 -14.33
N ALA A 566 -13.23 14.40 -13.92
CA ALA A 566 -12.22 15.07 -14.72
C ALA A 566 -10.88 14.35 -14.54
N GLU A 567 -10.15 14.16 -15.62
CA GLU A 567 -8.85 13.47 -15.66
C GLU A 567 -7.84 14.31 -16.43
N LEU A 568 -6.64 14.44 -15.89
CA LEU A 568 -5.49 15.09 -16.52
C LEU A 568 -4.31 14.13 -16.49
N GLU A 569 -3.63 13.99 -17.63
CA GLU A 569 -2.35 13.27 -17.72
C GLU A 569 -1.34 14.11 -18.50
N LEU A 570 -0.07 14.02 -18.09
CA LEU A 570 1.08 14.66 -18.70
C LEU A 570 2.25 13.68 -18.61
N ASN A 571 2.78 13.25 -19.77
CA ASN A 571 3.82 12.24 -19.85
C ASN A 571 4.87 12.68 -20.86
N GLY A 572 6.15 12.50 -20.52
CA GLY A 572 7.27 12.68 -21.43
C GLY A 572 8.43 13.53 -20.94
N GLU A 573 9.26 13.99 -21.88
CA GLU A 573 10.46 14.79 -21.63
C GLU A 573 10.10 16.28 -21.56
N ILE A 574 10.18 16.88 -20.36
CA ILE A 574 9.83 18.29 -20.12
C ILE A 574 11.00 19.26 -20.37
N ALA A 575 12.21 18.75 -20.28
CA ALA A 575 13.47 19.43 -20.58
C ALA A 575 14.51 18.34 -20.89
N GLN A 576 15.64 18.72 -21.49
CA GLN A 576 16.69 17.77 -21.82
C GLN A 576 17.05 16.89 -20.61
N ASP A 577 16.99 15.58 -20.79
CA ASP A 577 17.28 14.56 -19.77
C ASP A 577 16.32 14.57 -18.55
N TRP A 578 15.20 15.30 -18.59
CA TRP A 578 14.16 15.33 -17.55
C TRP A 578 12.86 14.68 -18.05
N ASN A 579 12.55 13.49 -17.53
CA ASN A 579 11.32 12.77 -17.87
C ASN A 579 10.30 12.86 -16.74
N LEU A 580 9.03 13.00 -17.11
CA LEU A 580 7.90 13.23 -16.22
C LEU A 580 6.76 12.26 -16.55
N THR A 581 6.13 11.72 -15.50
CA THR A 581 4.79 11.15 -15.54
C THR A 581 3.96 11.81 -14.46
N ALA A 582 2.89 12.48 -14.86
CA ALA A 582 1.95 13.13 -13.96
C ALA A 582 0.51 12.75 -14.33
N ASN A 583 -0.29 12.43 -13.32
CA ASN A 583 -1.70 12.13 -13.47
C ASN A 583 -2.51 12.75 -12.33
N TYR A 584 -3.75 13.13 -12.63
CA TYR A 584 -4.72 13.61 -11.65
C TYR A 584 -6.13 13.19 -12.08
N SER A 585 -6.95 12.77 -11.13
CA SER A 585 -8.37 12.52 -11.37
C SER A 585 -9.24 13.01 -10.23
N TYR A 586 -10.34 13.64 -10.59
CA TYR A 586 -11.47 13.94 -9.72
C TYR A 586 -12.66 13.08 -10.15
N ASP A 587 -13.23 12.30 -9.25
CA ASP A 587 -14.35 11.39 -9.52
C ASP A 587 -15.45 11.52 -8.46
N LYS A 588 -16.61 12.04 -8.86
CA LYS A 588 -17.81 12.03 -8.04
C LYS A 588 -18.64 10.80 -8.41
N THR A 589 -18.58 9.78 -7.57
CA THR A 589 -19.39 8.57 -7.66
C THR A 589 -20.59 8.61 -6.71
N GLU A 590 -21.76 8.18 -7.16
CA GLU A 590 -22.96 8.09 -6.32
C GLU A 590 -23.91 6.97 -6.75
N ILE A 591 -24.56 6.32 -5.78
CA ILE A 591 -25.79 5.55 -6.00
C ILE A 591 -26.92 6.56 -6.24
N VAL A 592 -27.52 6.54 -7.43
CA VAL A 592 -28.54 7.52 -7.84
C VAL A 592 -29.94 7.04 -7.47
N GLU A 593 -30.20 5.74 -7.59
CA GLU A 593 -31.50 5.11 -7.34
C GLU A 593 -31.28 3.78 -6.59
N ASP A 594 -31.98 3.56 -5.46
CA ASP A 594 -32.02 2.30 -4.69
C ASP A 594 -33.44 2.09 -4.16
N ASP A 595 -34.20 1.21 -4.83
CA ASP A 595 -35.62 0.97 -4.53
C ASP A 595 -35.83 0.16 -3.24
N ILE A 596 -34.83 -0.61 -2.81
CA ILE A 596 -34.94 -1.51 -1.64
C ILE A 596 -34.53 -0.79 -0.37
N ASN A 597 -33.47 0.01 -0.44
CA ASN A 597 -32.98 0.77 0.71
C ASN A 597 -32.62 2.20 0.30
N PRO A 598 -33.61 3.12 0.28
CA PRO A 598 -33.44 4.50 -0.17
C PRO A 598 -32.38 5.29 0.62
N VAL A 599 -31.96 4.82 1.79
CA VAL A 599 -30.90 5.49 2.59
C VAL A 599 -29.52 5.42 1.92
N ASN A 600 -29.32 4.52 0.95
CA ASN A 600 -28.05 4.43 0.21
C ASN A 600 -27.98 5.42 -0.96
N VAL A 601 -29.08 6.11 -1.30
CA VAL A 601 -29.04 7.14 -2.35
C VAL A 601 -28.09 8.25 -1.92
N GLY A 602 -27.10 8.53 -2.76
CA GLY A 602 -26.00 9.46 -2.47
C GLY A 602 -24.74 8.81 -1.88
N ASN A 603 -24.77 7.53 -1.51
CA ASN A 603 -23.57 6.81 -1.08
C ASN A 603 -22.56 6.70 -2.23
N ARG A 604 -21.28 6.77 -1.88
CA ARG A 604 -20.16 6.61 -2.81
C ARG A 604 -19.98 5.14 -3.18
N LEU A 605 -19.48 4.90 -4.38
CA LEU A 605 -19.12 3.56 -4.82
C LEU A 605 -17.87 3.06 -4.06
N VAL A 606 -17.81 1.75 -3.82
CA VAL A 606 -16.76 1.11 -3.02
C VAL A 606 -15.41 1.26 -3.70
N ASN A 607 -14.35 1.48 -2.90
CA ASN A 607 -12.97 1.66 -3.37
C ASN A 607 -12.73 2.87 -4.30
N ALA A 608 -13.74 3.67 -4.66
CA ALA A 608 -13.61 4.81 -5.57
C ALA A 608 -13.23 6.11 -4.81
N PRO A 609 -12.00 6.65 -4.94
CA PRO A 609 -11.61 7.90 -4.30
C PRO A 609 -12.20 9.11 -5.02
N THR A 610 -12.52 10.18 -4.30
CA THR A 610 -12.98 11.43 -4.94
C THR A 610 -11.86 12.15 -5.67
N THR A 611 -10.64 12.08 -5.13
CA THR A 611 -9.45 12.67 -5.72
C THR A 611 -8.28 11.71 -5.60
N MET A 612 -7.49 11.62 -6.66
CA MET A 612 -6.19 10.94 -6.64
C MET A 612 -5.26 11.59 -7.67
N GLY A 613 -3.96 11.39 -7.50
CA GLY A 613 -2.99 11.84 -8.47
C GLY A 613 -1.59 11.36 -8.13
N GLY A 614 -0.71 11.37 -9.12
CA GLY A 614 0.68 10.96 -9.03
C GLY A 614 1.57 11.92 -9.80
N LEU A 615 2.77 12.14 -9.29
CA LEU A 615 3.82 12.93 -9.94
C LEU A 615 5.14 12.21 -9.78
N TYR A 616 5.74 11.82 -10.89
CA TYR A 616 6.99 11.06 -10.97
C TYR A 616 7.93 11.74 -11.95
N LEU A 617 9.16 11.99 -11.49
CA LEU A 617 10.18 12.72 -12.23
C LEU A 617 11.45 11.87 -12.24
N SER A 618 12.13 11.81 -13.37
CA SER A 618 13.48 11.25 -13.48
C SER A 618 14.41 12.19 -14.22
N HIS A 619 15.69 12.14 -13.85
CA HIS A 619 16.74 12.95 -14.44
C HIS A 619 17.99 12.10 -14.73
N THR A 620 18.55 12.28 -15.93
CA THR A 620 19.79 11.63 -16.34
C THR A 620 20.98 12.57 -16.18
N LEU A 621 21.94 12.18 -15.36
CA LEU A 621 23.17 12.92 -15.06
C LEU A 621 24.37 12.24 -15.72
N ARG A 622 25.23 13.05 -16.35
CA ARG A 622 26.49 12.59 -16.95
C ARG A 622 27.64 13.32 -16.28
N PHE A 623 28.56 12.57 -15.67
CA PHE A 623 29.73 13.13 -14.99
C PHE A 623 30.99 12.78 -15.75
N SER A 624 31.88 13.76 -15.99
CA SER A 624 33.14 13.50 -16.68
C SER A 624 34.07 12.51 -15.95
N TRP A 625 33.89 12.35 -14.63
CA TRP A 625 34.69 11.48 -13.77
C TRP A 625 34.10 10.07 -13.59
N LEU A 626 32.85 9.83 -13.99
CA LEU A 626 32.16 8.55 -13.85
C LEU A 626 31.75 8.05 -15.24
N PRO A 627 32.30 6.93 -15.75
CA PRO A 627 31.88 6.41 -17.04
C PRO A 627 30.42 5.91 -16.98
N GLY A 628 29.62 6.30 -17.97
CA GLY A 628 28.21 5.95 -18.06
C GLY A 628 27.28 7.10 -17.67
N GLU A 629 26.03 6.76 -17.41
CA GLU A 629 24.95 7.68 -17.08
C GLU A 629 24.35 7.30 -15.73
N LEU A 630 24.07 8.29 -14.87
CA LEU A 630 23.39 8.09 -13.60
C LEU A 630 21.97 8.63 -13.73
N ARG A 631 20.97 7.76 -13.61
CA ARG A 631 19.56 8.11 -13.65
C ARG A 631 19.01 8.14 -12.23
N LEU A 632 18.45 9.27 -11.83
CA LEU A 632 17.81 9.47 -10.54
C LEU A 632 16.34 9.71 -10.77
N GLY A 633 15.46 9.01 -10.07
CA GLY A 633 14.04 9.30 -10.17
C GLY A 633 13.31 9.13 -8.86
N GLY A 634 12.18 9.81 -8.76
CA GLY A 634 11.31 9.73 -7.61
C GLY A 634 9.98 10.40 -7.86
N GLY A 635 9.00 10.07 -7.03
CA GLY A 635 7.68 10.62 -7.15
C GLY A 635 6.78 10.30 -5.98
N GLY A 636 5.63 10.95 -5.95
CA GLY A 636 4.62 10.76 -4.93
C GLY A 636 3.27 10.49 -5.55
N ARG A 637 2.46 9.65 -4.90
CA ARG A 637 1.05 9.43 -5.24
C ARG A 637 0.15 9.67 -4.04
N TYR A 638 -0.98 10.32 -4.28
CA TYR A 638 -2.04 10.52 -3.31
C TYR A 638 -3.30 9.79 -3.77
N VAL A 639 -3.95 9.09 -2.84
CA VAL A 639 -5.25 8.47 -3.04
C VAL A 639 -6.18 8.92 -1.92
N GLY A 640 -7.29 9.54 -2.28
CA GLY A 640 -8.29 10.04 -1.34
C GLY A 640 -8.98 8.94 -0.52
N SER A 641 -9.78 9.36 0.46
CA SER A 641 -10.59 8.45 1.27
C SER A 641 -11.58 7.69 0.40
N ARG A 642 -11.88 6.44 0.76
CA ARG A 642 -12.70 5.52 -0.03
C ARG A 642 -13.72 4.81 0.84
N ALA A 643 -14.94 4.65 0.33
CA ALA A 643 -15.95 3.83 0.99
C ALA A 643 -15.49 2.36 1.01
N GLY A 644 -15.60 1.73 2.18
CA GLY A 644 -15.19 0.34 2.38
C GLY A 644 -16.26 -0.69 1.99
N ASP A 645 -17.52 -0.29 1.96
CA ASP A 645 -18.67 -1.11 1.59
C ASP A 645 -19.79 -0.26 0.94
N PRO A 646 -20.78 -0.88 0.27
CA PRO A 646 -21.85 -0.13 -0.40
C PRO A 646 -22.73 0.71 0.54
N GLU A 647 -22.87 0.28 1.80
CA GLU A 647 -23.55 1.06 2.85
C GLU A 647 -22.74 2.26 3.34
N ASN A 648 -21.47 2.36 2.95
CA ASN A 648 -20.52 3.38 3.43
C ASN A 648 -20.39 3.36 4.97
N SER A 649 -20.52 2.18 5.60
CA SER A 649 -20.47 1.98 7.05
C SER A 649 -19.08 2.21 7.66
N PHE A 650 -18.05 2.08 6.82
CA PHE A 650 -16.69 2.47 7.16
C PHE A 650 -15.98 3.10 5.96
N THR A 651 -14.98 3.92 6.25
CA THR A 651 -14.17 4.62 5.25
C THR A 651 -12.71 4.27 5.44
N MET A 652 -12.07 3.82 4.36
CA MET A 652 -10.61 3.69 4.33
C MET A 652 -10.00 5.10 4.24
N PRO A 653 -9.06 5.45 5.13
CA PRO A 653 -8.37 6.73 5.11
C PRO A 653 -7.68 7.03 3.78
N ALA A 654 -7.49 8.32 3.50
CA ALA A 654 -6.63 8.77 2.41
C ALA A 654 -5.15 8.47 2.74
N TYR A 655 -4.34 8.28 1.71
CA TYR A 655 -2.90 8.07 1.88
C TYR A 655 -2.09 8.80 0.82
N THR A 656 -0.84 9.11 1.18
CA THR A 656 0.19 9.61 0.27
C THR A 656 1.45 8.78 0.48
N VAL A 657 1.97 8.18 -0.58
CA VAL A 657 3.22 7.41 -0.55
C VAL A 657 4.17 7.94 -1.62
N ALA A 658 5.46 7.75 -1.43
CA ALA A 658 6.49 8.16 -2.36
C ALA A 658 7.38 6.98 -2.72
N ASP A 659 7.87 6.94 -3.95
CA ASP A 659 8.80 5.93 -4.47
C ASP A 659 10.02 6.64 -5.05
N ALA A 660 11.19 6.00 -4.99
CA ALA A 660 12.44 6.54 -5.53
C ALA A 660 13.29 5.45 -6.16
N PHE A 661 14.16 5.84 -7.09
CA PHE A 661 15.17 4.95 -7.67
C PHE A 661 16.46 5.68 -8.01
N VAL A 662 17.54 4.91 -8.06
CA VAL A 662 18.83 5.28 -8.63
C VAL A 662 19.28 4.15 -9.54
N ALA A 663 19.60 4.47 -10.79
CA ALA A 663 20.16 3.54 -11.76
C ALA A 663 21.48 4.09 -12.33
N TRP A 664 22.46 3.22 -12.53
CA TRP A 664 23.73 3.54 -13.17
C TRP A 664 23.92 2.65 -14.38
N ASP A 665 23.89 3.27 -15.55
CA ASP A 665 24.04 2.63 -16.86
C ASP A 665 25.48 2.84 -17.34
N SER A 666 26.22 1.76 -17.50
CA SER A 666 27.61 1.83 -17.96
C SER A 666 28.00 0.64 -18.83
N LYS A 667 29.24 0.64 -19.33
CA LYS A 667 29.81 -0.51 -20.03
C LYS A 667 30.81 -1.23 -19.13
N LEU A 668 30.39 -2.33 -18.52
CA LEU A 668 31.28 -3.21 -17.76
C LEU A 668 31.74 -4.36 -18.65
N VAL A 669 33.06 -4.55 -18.76
CA VAL A 669 33.67 -5.62 -19.59
C VAL A 669 33.19 -5.59 -21.05
N GLY A 670 32.93 -4.39 -21.58
CA GLY A 670 32.45 -4.19 -22.96
C GLY A 670 30.97 -4.54 -23.18
N LYS A 671 30.21 -4.83 -22.12
CA LYS A 671 28.77 -5.08 -22.16
C LYS A 671 28.02 -3.96 -21.47
N ASN A 672 26.86 -3.58 -22.00
CA ASN A 672 25.97 -2.64 -21.33
C ASN A 672 25.51 -3.28 -20.01
N THR A 673 25.61 -2.55 -18.91
CA THR A 673 25.28 -3.02 -17.57
C THR A 673 24.58 -1.90 -16.83
N GLU A 674 23.41 -2.23 -16.28
CA GLU A 674 22.67 -1.36 -15.37
C GLU A 674 22.82 -1.91 -13.95
N LEU A 675 23.15 -1.04 -13.00
CA LEU A 675 22.99 -1.30 -11.57
C LEU A 675 21.90 -0.39 -11.03
N LYS A 676 20.85 -0.96 -10.44
CA LYS A 676 19.66 -0.21 -10.01
C LYS A 676 19.26 -0.53 -8.57
N LEU A 677 18.83 0.51 -7.86
CA LEU A 677 18.22 0.45 -6.53
C LEU A 677 16.86 1.15 -6.60
N ASN A 678 15.80 0.43 -6.28
CA ASN A 678 14.45 0.95 -6.14
C ASN A 678 14.02 0.91 -4.67
N VAL A 679 13.41 1.98 -4.19
CA VAL A 679 12.80 2.08 -2.86
C VAL A 679 11.33 2.46 -3.05
N LYS A 680 10.43 1.50 -2.85
CA LYS A 680 8.98 1.72 -2.86
C LYS A 680 8.51 2.10 -1.46
N ASN A 681 7.52 2.98 -1.33
CA ASN A 681 7.04 3.51 -0.05
C ASN A 681 8.19 4.07 0.82
N LEU A 682 8.91 5.07 0.30
CA LEU A 682 10.12 5.68 0.87
C LEU A 682 10.00 6.10 2.34
N PHE A 683 8.79 6.45 2.78
CA PHE A 683 8.51 6.87 4.16
C PHE A 683 7.87 5.76 5.00
N ASP A 684 7.83 4.54 4.46
CA ASP A 684 7.25 3.34 5.07
C ASP A 684 5.86 3.60 5.67
N ARG A 685 4.96 4.23 4.93
CA ARG A 685 3.64 4.62 5.45
C ARG A 685 2.66 3.45 5.47
N GLU A 686 1.90 3.29 6.56
CA GLU A 686 0.76 2.36 6.63
C GLU A 686 -0.43 2.90 5.84
N TYR A 687 -0.99 2.06 4.97
CA TYR A 687 -2.22 2.39 4.27
C TYR A 687 -3.02 1.17 3.85
N TYR A 688 -4.31 1.39 3.60
CA TYR A 688 -5.23 0.35 3.16
C TYR A 688 -5.45 0.46 1.65
N GLU A 689 -5.09 -0.56 0.87
CA GLU A 689 -5.13 -0.52 -0.59
C GLU A 689 -6.52 -0.68 -1.17
N SER A 690 -7.31 -1.59 -0.62
CA SER A 690 -8.66 -1.87 -1.10
C SER A 690 -9.46 -2.65 -0.05
N SER A 691 -10.78 -2.60 -0.19
CA SER A 691 -11.72 -3.36 0.61
C SER A 691 -12.42 -4.44 -0.22
N ALA A 692 -12.60 -5.61 0.40
CA ALA A 692 -13.48 -6.69 -0.03
C ALA A 692 -14.58 -6.97 1.03
N GLY A 693 -14.96 -5.93 1.76
CA GLY A 693 -15.81 -5.96 2.94
C GLY A 693 -15.01 -5.72 4.22
N ASN A 694 -15.74 -5.44 5.31
CA ASN A 694 -15.16 -5.04 6.59
C ASN A 694 -14.21 -6.08 7.22
N LEU A 695 -14.26 -7.36 6.85
CA LEU A 695 -13.35 -8.39 7.36
C LEU A 695 -12.14 -8.69 6.44
N ARG A 696 -11.99 -7.94 5.35
CA ARG A 696 -11.04 -8.23 4.26
C ARG A 696 -10.55 -6.93 3.63
N VAL A 697 -9.69 -6.22 4.34
CA VAL A 697 -9.11 -4.94 3.92
C VAL A 697 -7.62 -5.10 3.73
N ILE A 698 -7.13 -4.98 2.50
CA ILE A 698 -5.70 -5.12 2.19
C ILE A 698 -4.97 -3.94 2.84
N GLU A 699 -4.01 -4.28 3.69
CA GLU A 699 -3.15 -3.36 4.43
C GLU A 699 -1.74 -3.45 3.83
N VAL A 700 -0.98 -2.37 3.92
CA VAL A 700 0.39 -2.19 3.44
C VAL A 700 1.13 -1.44 4.57
N PRO A 701 2.40 -1.77 4.89
CA PRO A 701 2.93 -1.72 6.26
C PRO A 701 3.08 -0.32 6.86
N ASP A 702 2.99 -0.22 8.20
CA ASP A 702 3.99 0.47 9.07
C ASP A 702 3.83 0.14 10.57
N ASN A 703 4.95 0.28 11.28
CA ASN A 703 5.19 0.56 12.70
C ASN A 703 5.55 -0.63 13.62
N PRO A 704 6.54 -0.43 14.51
CA PRO A 704 6.98 -1.45 15.46
C PRO A 704 5.93 -1.65 16.56
N GLN A 705 5.64 -2.92 16.83
CA GLN A 705 4.56 -3.34 17.74
C GLN A 705 5.08 -4.24 18.86
N ARG A 706 6.32 -4.70 18.71
CA ARG A 706 7.11 -5.43 19.68
C ARG A 706 8.31 -4.58 20.06
N LEU A 707 8.13 -3.74 21.07
CA LEU A 707 9.16 -2.83 21.56
C LEU A 707 9.95 -3.48 22.68
N VAL A 708 11.27 -3.40 22.60
CA VAL A 708 12.13 -3.55 23.77
C VAL A 708 12.56 -2.16 24.23
N VAL A 709 12.31 -1.83 25.50
CA VAL A 709 12.73 -0.56 26.08
C VAL A 709 13.90 -0.77 27.03
N GLY A 710 14.94 0.06 26.88
CA GLY A 710 16.18 -0.03 27.64
C GLY A 710 16.05 0.37 29.12
N GLU A 711 14.92 0.96 29.53
CA GLU A 711 14.57 1.29 30.91
C GLU A 711 13.05 1.09 31.10
N SER A 712 12.63 0.28 32.09
CA SER A 712 11.19 0.09 32.36
C SER A 712 10.56 1.32 33.00
N ARG A 713 11.36 2.18 33.64
CA ARG A 713 10.94 3.52 34.10
C ARG A 713 10.57 4.47 32.96
N MET A 714 10.82 4.13 31.70
CA MET A 714 10.29 4.88 30.55
C MET A 714 8.75 4.84 30.47
N ILE A 715 8.10 4.02 31.29
CA ILE A 715 6.63 3.98 31.44
C ILE A 715 6.02 5.36 31.73
N TYR A 716 6.72 6.26 32.44
CA TYR A 716 6.21 7.62 32.70
C TYR A 716 6.05 8.41 31.40
N THR A 717 6.98 8.23 30.46
CA THR A 717 6.93 8.86 29.14
C THR A 717 5.91 8.17 28.26
N LEU A 718 5.91 6.83 28.22
CA LEU A 718 4.94 6.06 27.41
C LEU A 718 3.50 6.39 27.82
N ALA A 719 3.22 6.60 29.11
CA ALA A 719 1.91 7.03 29.59
C ALA A 719 1.45 8.40 29.06
N LEU A 720 2.36 9.27 28.62
CA LEU A 720 2.04 10.57 28.04
C LEU A 720 1.73 10.51 26.55
N VAL A 721 2.30 9.53 25.84
CA VAL A 721 2.27 9.45 24.38
C VAL A 721 1.53 8.23 23.84
N GLU A 722 1.11 7.30 24.70
CA GLU A 722 0.37 6.10 24.31
C GLU A 722 -0.96 6.00 25.08
N ASP A 723 -2.05 5.71 24.39
CA ASP A 723 -3.37 5.55 25.01
C ASP A 723 -3.58 4.18 25.66
N GLY A 724 -4.24 4.19 26.82
CA GLY A 724 -4.60 3.00 27.58
C GLY A 724 -3.42 2.44 28.38
N ASN A 725 -3.09 1.17 28.15
CA ASN A 725 -1.92 0.53 28.76
C ASN A 725 -0.63 1.06 28.10
N PRO A 726 0.23 1.81 28.81
CA PRO A 726 1.45 2.39 28.24
C PRO A 726 2.55 1.37 27.96
N ALA A 727 2.37 0.11 28.35
CA ALA A 727 3.30 -0.97 28.04
C ALA A 727 2.69 -1.97 27.04
N LYS A 728 1.60 -1.63 26.33
CA LYS A 728 0.88 -2.58 25.46
C LYS A 728 1.72 -3.14 24.31
N ARG A 729 2.76 -2.42 23.88
CA ARG A 729 3.72 -2.86 22.86
C ARG A 729 5.04 -3.38 23.42
N VAL A 730 5.26 -3.29 24.74
CA VAL A 730 6.55 -3.64 25.35
C VAL A 730 6.64 -5.15 25.55
N VAL A 731 7.58 -5.79 24.86
CA VAL A 731 7.84 -7.24 24.92
C VAL A 731 9.05 -7.60 25.77
N GLY A 732 9.83 -6.61 26.21
CA GLY A 732 10.94 -6.81 27.14
C GLY A 732 11.52 -5.51 27.66
N TRP A 733 11.89 -5.52 28.93
CA TRP A 733 12.49 -4.36 29.62
C TRP A 733 13.24 -4.79 30.89
N PRO A 734 14.11 -3.95 31.48
CA PRO A 734 14.77 -4.29 32.74
C PRO A 734 13.85 -4.18 33.96
N ALA A 735 14.26 -4.73 35.11
CA ALA A 735 13.48 -4.71 36.37
C ALA A 735 13.59 -3.39 37.17
N ASP A 736 14.08 -2.32 36.56
CA ASP A 736 14.45 -1.10 37.28
C ASP A 736 13.24 -0.33 37.85
N LEU A 737 12.07 -0.37 37.21
CA LEU A 737 10.84 0.21 37.74
C LEU A 737 10.38 -0.54 39.00
N GLN A 738 10.27 -1.87 38.93
CA GLN A 738 9.86 -2.70 40.06
C GLN A 738 10.78 -2.51 41.29
N ARG A 739 12.08 -2.29 41.05
CA ARG A 739 13.07 -2.16 42.12
C ARG A 739 13.18 -0.74 42.68
N LEU A 740 13.20 0.27 41.80
CA LEU A 740 13.51 1.65 42.16
C LEU A 740 12.26 2.51 42.41
N ASP A 741 11.11 2.10 41.87
CA ASP A 741 9.80 2.71 42.14
C ASP A 741 8.69 1.65 42.24
N PRO A 742 8.67 0.87 43.34
CA PRO A 742 7.65 -0.15 43.55
C PRO A 742 6.24 0.43 43.68
N GLN A 743 6.09 1.71 44.05
CA GLN A 743 4.79 2.37 44.17
C GLN A 743 4.13 2.50 42.79
N THR A 744 4.88 3.03 41.81
CA THR A 744 4.40 3.11 40.42
C THR A 744 4.19 1.72 39.84
N TRP A 745 5.12 0.77 40.07
CA TRP A 745 4.95 -0.61 39.61
C TRP A 745 3.64 -1.24 40.11
N ASN A 746 3.33 -1.11 41.39
CA ASN A 746 2.11 -1.67 41.98
C ASN A 746 0.86 -1.06 41.36
N ARG A 747 0.83 0.27 41.17
CA ARG A 747 -0.30 0.96 40.55
C ARG A 747 -0.53 0.53 39.10
N TYR A 748 0.52 0.54 38.28
CA TYR A 748 0.41 0.17 36.87
C TYR A 748 0.09 -1.32 36.69
N THR A 749 0.66 -2.21 37.51
CA THR A 749 0.32 -3.64 37.44
C THR A 749 -1.04 -3.99 38.05
N THR A 750 -1.63 -3.10 38.85
CA THR A 750 -3.02 -3.22 39.30
C THR A 750 -3.99 -2.76 38.21
N ALA A 751 -3.71 -1.63 37.56
CA ALA A 751 -4.52 -1.11 36.45
C ALA A 751 -4.39 -1.99 35.19
N PHE A 752 -3.20 -2.52 34.93
CA PHE A 752 -2.85 -3.33 33.77
C PHE A 752 -2.07 -4.59 34.19
N PRO A 753 -2.77 -5.66 34.60
CA PRO A 753 -2.12 -6.89 35.08
C PRO A 753 -1.12 -7.53 34.11
N ALA A 754 -1.33 -7.38 32.80
CA ALA A 754 -0.45 -7.89 31.74
C ALA A 754 1.00 -7.35 31.82
N ILE A 755 1.23 -6.23 32.50
CA ILE A 755 2.58 -5.69 32.73
C ILE A 755 3.45 -6.69 33.52
N LYS A 756 2.85 -7.53 34.37
CA LYS A 756 3.57 -8.55 35.15
C LYS A 756 4.15 -9.67 34.27
N ASP A 757 3.59 -9.86 33.08
CA ASP A 757 3.98 -10.93 32.17
C ASP A 757 5.13 -10.52 31.23
N ILE A 758 5.54 -9.25 31.24
CA ILE A 758 6.61 -8.73 30.39
C ILE A 758 7.97 -9.31 30.85
N PRO A 759 8.69 -10.03 29.98
CA PRO A 759 10.00 -10.61 30.30
C PRO A 759 11.05 -9.58 30.77
N ILE A 760 11.78 -9.94 31.81
CA ILE A 760 12.89 -9.14 32.35
C ILE A 760 14.20 -9.48 31.62
N ILE A 761 14.74 -8.50 30.89
CA ILE A 761 15.97 -8.65 30.05
C ILE A 761 17.25 -8.17 30.75
N GLY A 762 17.12 -7.47 31.87
CA GLY A 762 18.23 -6.94 32.67
C GLY A 762 17.75 -6.49 34.06
N ASN A 763 18.66 -6.33 35.00
CA ASN A 763 18.27 -6.07 36.40
C ASN A 763 18.08 -4.58 36.72
N ASN A 764 19.04 -3.72 36.37
CA ASN A 764 19.08 -2.35 36.92
C ASN A 764 19.41 -1.24 35.92
N ASN A 765 20.23 -1.49 34.90
CA ASN A 765 20.65 -0.49 33.91
C ASN A 765 21.02 -1.15 32.57
N PHE A 766 21.28 -0.33 31.55
CA PHE A 766 21.64 -0.79 30.20
C PHE A 766 22.81 -1.79 30.18
N SER A 767 23.85 -1.57 31.01
CA SER A 767 25.03 -2.46 31.04
C SER A 767 24.71 -3.92 31.43
N GLN A 768 23.53 -4.16 32.00
CA GLN A 768 23.07 -5.48 32.46
C GLN A 768 22.00 -6.10 31.54
N ILE A 769 21.69 -5.49 30.40
CA ILE A 769 20.74 -6.04 29.43
C ILE A 769 21.45 -7.12 28.60
N SER A 770 20.87 -8.32 28.54
CA SER A 770 21.35 -9.40 27.65
C SER A 770 20.78 -9.21 26.25
N VAL A 771 21.66 -9.05 25.27
CA VAL A 771 21.29 -8.91 23.85
C VAL A 771 20.65 -10.19 23.30
N GLU A 772 21.08 -11.37 23.77
CA GLU A 772 20.52 -12.66 23.38
C GLU A 772 19.07 -12.79 23.84
N LYS A 773 18.78 -12.35 25.08
CA LYS A 773 17.40 -12.27 25.57
C LYS A 773 16.58 -11.27 24.78
N VAL A 774 17.16 -10.15 24.35
CA VAL A 774 16.47 -9.17 23.50
C VAL A 774 16.13 -9.77 22.13
N ILE A 775 17.09 -10.41 21.46
CA ILE A 775 16.87 -11.05 20.15
C ILE A 775 15.82 -12.17 20.24
N ALA A 776 15.85 -12.96 21.33
CA ALA A 776 14.87 -14.04 21.55
C ALA A 776 13.42 -13.54 21.72
N LEU A 777 13.22 -12.25 21.99
CA LEU A 777 11.90 -11.64 22.08
C LEU A 777 11.38 -11.17 20.71
N HIS A 778 12.16 -11.30 19.64
CA HIS A 778 11.80 -10.84 18.29
C HIS A 778 11.21 -9.42 18.28
N PRO A 779 11.97 -8.39 18.74
CA PRO A 779 11.47 -7.02 18.76
C PRO A 779 11.58 -6.38 17.38
N ASP A 780 10.58 -5.55 17.06
CA ASP A 780 10.55 -4.74 15.85
C ASP A 780 11.40 -3.47 16.03
N LEU A 781 11.59 -3.01 17.27
CA LEU A 781 12.38 -1.83 17.61
C LEU A 781 12.91 -1.93 19.05
N VAL A 782 14.16 -1.50 19.23
CA VAL A 782 14.76 -1.29 20.55
C VAL A 782 14.90 0.21 20.83
N ILE A 783 14.29 0.68 21.93
CA ILE A 783 14.36 2.08 22.35
C ILE A 783 15.32 2.21 23.52
N LEU A 784 16.41 2.94 23.35
CA LEU A 784 17.43 3.11 24.38
C LEU A 784 17.49 4.56 24.89
N PRO A 785 17.76 4.77 26.18
CA PRO A 785 18.08 6.10 26.67
C PRO A 785 19.46 6.55 26.14
N ILE A 786 19.65 7.85 25.92
CA ILE A 786 20.84 8.38 25.24
C ILE A 786 22.17 8.08 25.98
N TYR A 787 22.14 7.89 27.29
CA TYR A 787 23.35 7.55 28.06
C TYR A 787 23.90 6.17 27.70
N ALA A 788 23.07 5.27 27.14
CA ALA A 788 23.51 3.95 26.69
C ALA A 788 24.64 4.05 25.64
N LYS A 789 24.73 5.16 24.89
CA LYS A 789 25.83 5.44 23.95
C LYS A 789 27.20 5.58 24.62
N LYS A 790 27.24 5.82 25.94
CA LYS A 790 28.47 6.03 26.71
C LYS A 790 28.88 4.80 27.54
N GLU A 791 28.08 3.74 27.51
CA GLU A 791 28.34 2.50 28.25
C GLU A 791 29.33 1.61 27.49
N SER A 792 30.21 0.92 28.21
CA SER A 792 31.31 0.15 27.60
C SER A 792 30.85 -1.03 26.73
N ASN A 793 29.62 -1.53 26.94
CA ASN A 793 29.04 -2.63 26.16
C ASN A 793 28.22 -2.16 24.95
N HIS A 794 28.12 -0.85 24.70
CA HIS A 794 27.27 -0.26 23.66
C HIS A 794 27.55 -0.81 22.26
N ASP A 795 28.80 -0.74 21.79
CA ASP A 795 29.16 -1.11 20.42
C ASP A 795 28.88 -2.59 20.13
N SER A 796 29.20 -3.45 21.09
CA SER A 796 28.92 -4.89 21.01
C SER A 796 27.42 -5.17 20.98
N PHE A 797 26.63 -4.46 21.79
CA PHE A 797 25.18 -4.61 21.85
C PHE A 797 24.53 -4.18 20.53
N LEU A 798 24.94 -3.03 19.98
CA LEU A 798 24.43 -2.50 18.72
C LEU A 798 24.80 -3.38 17.53
N SER A 799 26.05 -3.85 17.47
CA SER A 799 26.51 -4.74 16.40
C SER A 799 25.70 -6.03 16.30
N GLN A 800 25.33 -6.62 17.43
CA GLN A 800 24.54 -7.86 17.46
C GLN A 800 23.08 -7.64 17.04
N LEU A 801 22.48 -6.52 17.45
CA LEU A 801 21.13 -6.16 16.99
C LEU A 801 21.09 -5.83 15.50
N THR A 802 22.11 -5.15 14.97
CA THR A 802 22.24 -4.90 13.53
C THR A 802 22.38 -6.20 12.73
N GLN A 803 23.16 -7.17 13.22
CA GLN A 803 23.26 -8.50 12.60
C GLN A 803 21.93 -9.27 12.64
N ALA A 804 21.09 -9.02 13.64
CA ALA A 804 19.76 -9.59 13.76
C ALA A 804 18.68 -8.78 13.03
N HIS A 805 19.05 -7.73 12.28
CA HIS A 805 18.13 -6.82 11.58
C HIS A 805 17.13 -6.10 12.51
N ILE A 806 17.50 -5.84 13.77
CA ILE A 806 16.67 -5.13 14.75
C ILE A 806 17.11 -3.65 14.82
N PRO A 807 16.26 -2.69 14.44
CA PRO A 807 16.58 -1.27 14.51
C PRO A 807 16.62 -0.77 15.96
N VAL A 808 17.41 0.28 16.20
CA VAL A 808 17.60 0.90 17.52
C VAL A 808 17.45 2.41 17.43
N ILE A 809 16.61 3.01 18.28
CA ILE A 809 16.49 4.46 18.43
C ILE A 809 16.94 4.93 19.81
N TYR A 810 17.34 6.19 19.92
CA TYR A 810 17.77 6.81 21.18
C TYR A 810 16.87 7.97 21.56
N VAL A 811 16.45 7.99 22.83
CA VAL A 811 15.67 9.09 23.42
C VAL A 811 16.43 9.70 24.60
N ASP A 812 16.30 11.00 24.80
CA ASP A 812 16.94 11.72 25.89
C ASP A 812 15.91 12.51 26.72
N PHE A 813 15.62 11.98 27.90
CA PHE A 813 14.81 12.62 28.92
C PHE A 813 15.59 12.84 30.22
N ARG A 814 16.93 12.71 30.22
CA ARG A 814 17.72 12.72 31.47
C ARG A 814 19.11 13.32 31.40
N VAL A 815 19.72 13.42 30.21
CA VAL A 815 21.07 13.95 30.02
C VAL A 815 21.00 15.42 29.64
N ASP A 816 20.39 15.75 28.50
CA ASP A 816 20.16 17.12 28.04
C ASP A 816 18.65 17.36 27.80
N GLN A 817 17.93 17.45 28.93
CA GLN A 817 16.47 17.55 28.96
C GLN A 817 15.93 18.80 28.27
N LEU A 818 16.63 19.93 28.38
CA LEU A 818 16.13 21.20 27.85
C LEU A 818 16.13 21.22 26.32
N ASN A 819 17.13 20.59 25.68
CA ASN A 819 17.23 20.57 24.23
C ASN A 819 16.56 19.34 23.60
N ASN A 820 16.63 18.17 24.26
CA ASN A 820 16.28 16.90 23.61
C ASN A 820 14.91 16.33 23.97
N THR A 821 14.19 16.88 24.95
CA THR A 821 12.86 16.37 25.33
C THR A 821 11.86 16.40 24.17
N VAL A 822 11.76 17.52 23.46
CA VAL A 822 10.82 17.66 22.33
C VAL A 822 11.22 16.80 21.13
N PRO A 823 12.48 16.80 20.65
CA PRO A 823 12.92 15.86 19.61
C PRO A 823 12.67 14.39 19.99
N SER A 824 12.98 14.01 21.23
CA SER A 824 12.79 12.63 21.71
C SER A 824 11.31 12.23 21.78
N LEU A 825 10.43 13.16 22.18
CA LEU A 825 8.99 12.95 22.14
C LEU A 825 8.50 12.74 20.71
N ARG A 826 8.96 13.52 19.73
CA ARG A 826 8.58 13.36 18.32
C ARG A 826 9.02 12.01 17.75
N ILE A 827 10.28 11.62 17.96
CA ILE A 827 10.79 10.31 17.56
C ILE A 827 9.94 9.18 18.17
N LEU A 828 9.57 9.32 19.46
CA LEU A 828 8.74 8.33 20.13
C LEU A 828 7.30 8.33 19.60
N GLY A 829 6.72 9.50 19.32
CA GLY A 829 5.37 9.63 18.74
C GLY A 829 5.28 9.08 17.32
N GLU A 830 6.34 9.23 16.53
CA GLU A 830 6.50 8.60 15.22
C GLU A 830 6.59 7.08 15.37
N ALA A 831 7.49 6.57 16.20
CA ALA A 831 7.67 5.13 16.42
C ALA A 831 6.43 4.43 17.02
N LEU A 832 5.59 5.15 17.77
CA LEU A 832 4.35 4.64 18.36
C LEU A 832 3.11 4.88 17.50
N ASN A 833 3.24 5.59 16.38
CA ASN A 833 2.12 5.99 15.52
C ASN A 833 1.01 6.76 16.28
N ASP A 834 1.41 7.68 17.15
CA ASP A 834 0.50 8.57 17.88
C ASP A 834 1.06 10.01 17.94
N GLN A 835 1.45 10.52 16.76
CA GLN A 835 1.91 11.90 16.58
C GLN A 835 0.86 12.92 17.06
N PRO A 836 -0.47 12.74 16.84
CA PRO A 836 -1.46 13.70 17.33
C PRO A 836 -1.47 13.86 18.85
N LYS A 837 -1.43 12.75 19.63
CA LYS A 837 -1.34 12.83 21.10
C LYS A 837 0.00 13.39 21.53
N THR A 838 1.07 12.94 20.88
CA THR A 838 2.44 13.40 21.16
C THR A 838 2.58 14.91 20.96
N GLU A 839 2.12 15.46 19.83
CA GLU A 839 2.17 16.89 19.56
C GLU A 839 1.25 17.69 20.51
N LYS A 840 0.12 17.12 20.94
CA LYS A 840 -0.71 17.74 21.98
C LYS A 840 0.05 17.87 23.30
N PHE A 841 0.78 16.83 23.72
CA PHE A 841 1.59 16.90 24.93
C PHE A 841 2.82 17.81 24.75
N ILE A 842 3.47 17.81 23.59
CA ILE A 842 4.57 18.74 23.26
C ILE A 842 4.09 20.19 23.39
N ALA A 843 2.92 20.53 22.84
CA ALA A 843 2.35 21.86 22.94
C ALA A 843 2.06 22.25 24.41
N PHE A 844 1.52 21.32 25.20
CA PHE A 844 1.33 21.49 26.64
C PHE A 844 2.67 21.75 27.35
N TYR A 845 3.66 20.88 27.15
CA TYR A 845 4.99 21.00 27.73
C TYR A 845 5.65 22.34 27.39
N GLN A 846 5.69 22.70 26.09
CA GLN A 846 6.32 23.95 25.62
C GLN A 846 5.63 25.19 26.18
N LYS A 847 4.29 25.21 26.25
CA LYS A 847 3.52 26.33 26.82
C LYS A 847 3.96 26.63 28.26
N HIS A 848 4.15 25.60 29.08
CA HIS A 848 4.54 25.77 30.48
C HIS A 848 6.01 26.21 30.60
N MET A 849 6.91 25.55 29.88
CA MET A 849 8.35 25.89 29.87
C MET A 849 8.61 27.32 29.36
N GLU A 850 7.96 27.73 28.27
CA GLU A 850 8.10 29.07 27.69
C GLU A 850 7.57 30.16 28.61
N LYS A 851 6.49 29.90 29.37
CA LYS A 851 5.93 30.85 30.33
C LYS A 851 6.96 31.23 31.38
N ILE A 852 7.73 30.25 31.87
CA ILE A 852 8.81 30.47 32.85
C ILE A 852 9.97 31.23 32.22
N ALA A 853 10.46 30.76 31.06
CA ALA A 853 11.57 31.39 30.36
C ALA A 853 11.30 32.88 30.05
N LYS A 854 10.12 33.20 29.50
CA LYS A 854 9.73 34.58 29.16
C LYS A 854 9.65 35.48 30.39
N ARG A 855 9.10 34.99 31.51
CA ARG A 855 9.00 35.79 32.74
C ARG A 855 10.35 36.07 33.38
N LEU A 856 11.23 35.07 33.46
CA LEU A 856 12.57 35.25 33.99
C LEU A 856 13.40 36.20 33.10
N ALA A 857 13.30 36.07 31.77
CA ALA A 857 13.98 36.95 30.83
C ALA A 857 13.50 38.40 30.92
N GLY A 858 12.19 38.62 31.08
CA GLY A 858 11.58 39.96 31.17
C GLY A 858 11.83 40.69 32.49
N ASN A 859 11.89 39.95 33.61
CA ASN A 859 11.98 40.55 34.95
C ASN A 859 13.39 40.48 35.57
N LYS A 860 14.25 39.57 35.09
CA LYS A 860 15.62 39.35 35.58
C LYS A 860 15.73 39.34 37.12
N PRO A 861 14.95 38.50 37.83
CA PRO A 861 14.97 38.48 39.29
C PRO A 861 16.33 38.00 39.82
N ILE A 862 16.64 38.40 41.07
CA ILE A 862 17.84 37.93 41.76
C ILE A 862 17.72 36.42 42.01
N LYS A 863 18.70 35.65 41.55
CA LYS A 863 18.70 34.19 41.71
C LYS A 863 19.09 33.80 43.15
N PRO A 864 18.24 33.08 43.90
CA PRO A 864 18.62 32.57 45.21
C PRO A 864 19.65 31.45 45.07
N THR A 865 20.57 31.34 46.04
CA THR A 865 21.50 30.20 46.12
C THR A 865 20.77 28.95 46.61
N VAL A 866 20.93 27.84 45.88
CA VAL A 866 20.18 26.60 46.12
C VAL A 866 21.12 25.43 46.33
N MET A 867 20.89 24.68 47.41
CA MET A 867 21.40 23.33 47.57
C MET A 867 20.35 22.31 47.13
N LEU A 868 20.68 21.47 46.17
CA LEU A 868 19.87 20.31 45.77
C LEU A 868 20.53 19.01 46.25
N GLN A 869 19.96 18.38 47.28
CA GLN A 869 20.41 17.08 47.77
C GLN A 869 19.61 15.93 47.16
N LEU A 870 20.30 14.97 46.54
CA LEU A 870 19.67 13.78 46.00
C LEU A 870 19.51 12.68 47.06
N HIS A 871 18.39 11.97 46.97
CA HIS A 871 18.08 10.76 47.75
C HIS A 871 18.25 10.94 49.27
N LEU A 872 17.47 11.85 49.86
CA LEU A 872 17.56 12.14 51.28
C LEU A 872 17.25 10.89 52.14
N GLY A 873 18.24 10.45 52.92
CA GLY A 873 18.15 9.28 53.82
C GLY A 873 18.60 7.95 53.20
N ASP A 874 18.98 7.90 51.92
CA ASP A 874 19.42 6.66 51.26
C ASP A 874 20.82 6.18 51.66
N LYS A 875 21.67 7.12 52.08
CA LYS A 875 23.02 6.83 52.55
C LYS A 875 23.29 7.60 53.84
N SER A 876 24.14 7.03 54.69
CA SER A 876 24.56 7.64 55.95
C SER A 876 25.45 8.87 55.75
N ASP A 877 26.07 9.01 54.58
CA ASP A 877 26.95 10.10 54.21
C ASP A 877 26.24 11.15 53.34
N CYS A 878 26.32 12.41 53.80
CA CYS A 878 25.86 13.57 53.05
C CYS A 878 27.02 14.27 52.31
N CYS A 879 26.82 15.01 51.22
CA CYS A 879 25.58 15.29 50.50
C CYS A 879 25.77 15.03 49.00
N THR A 880 25.13 13.99 48.49
CA THR A 880 25.14 13.70 47.04
C THR A 880 24.27 14.75 46.33
N THR A 881 24.82 15.38 45.30
CA THR A 881 24.18 16.46 44.55
C THR A 881 24.55 16.38 43.06
N VAL A 882 23.97 17.25 42.25
CA VAL A 882 24.23 17.38 40.81
C VAL A 882 24.79 18.74 40.46
N GLY A 883 25.86 18.77 39.66
CA GLY A 883 26.59 20.00 39.31
C GLY A 883 26.27 20.54 37.93
N ARG A 884 26.10 19.67 36.92
CA ARG A 884 25.77 20.02 35.52
C ARG A 884 24.93 18.92 34.90
N GLY A 885 24.03 19.25 33.98
CA GLY A 885 23.11 18.28 33.39
C GLY A 885 22.01 17.86 34.37
N ASN A 886 20.97 17.18 33.86
CA ASN A 886 19.89 16.63 34.68
C ASN A 886 19.15 17.74 35.50
N LEU A 887 18.73 17.45 36.74
CA LEU A 887 18.06 18.41 37.64
C LEU A 887 18.84 19.71 37.88
N ALA A 888 20.18 19.72 37.70
CA ALA A 888 20.98 20.94 37.85
C ALA A 888 20.62 21.99 36.79
N ASP A 889 20.43 21.56 35.54
CA ASP A 889 20.11 22.46 34.43
C ASP A 889 18.66 22.93 34.51
N LEU A 890 17.75 22.07 34.98
CA LEU A 890 16.35 22.43 35.25
C LEU A 890 16.22 23.47 36.37
N LEU A 891 16.99 23.32 37.45
CA LEU A 891 17.10 24.29 38.53
C LEU A 891 17.61 25.65 38.01
N ALA A 892 18.67 25.63 37.21
CA ALA A 892 19.23 26.84 36.62
C ALA A 892 18.24 27.52 35.65
N PHE A 893 17.52 26.73 34.85
CA PHE A 893 16.46 27.21 33.95
C PHE A 893 15.32 27.89 34.72
N ALA A 894 14.93 27.35 35.88
CA ALA A 894 13.92 27.93 36.77
C ALA A 894 14.38 29.19 37.53
N GLY A 895 15.63 29.62 37.35
CA GLY A 895 16.16 30.87 37.89
C GLY A 895 16.78 30.75 39.29
N GLY A 896 17.22 29.56 39.70
CA GLY A 896 18.06 29.37 40.89
C GLY A 896 19.54 29.38 40.56
N ASP A 897 20.39 29.59 41.57
CA ASP A 897 21.84 29.47 41.48
C ASP A 897 22.32 28.21 42.23
N ASN A 898 22.66 27.16 41.47
CA ASN A 898 23.07 25.88 42.06
C ASN A 898 24.50 25.94 42.58
N ILE A 899 24.66 25.83 43.90
CA ILE A 899 25.95 25.96 44.59
C ILE A 899 26.97 24.85 44.22
N ALA A 900 26.52 23.78 43.53
CA ALA A 900 27.35 22.66 43.12
C ALA A 900 28.10 22.88 41.78
N VAL A 901 27.65 23.82 40.93
CA VAL A 901 28.12 23.99 39.53
C VAL A 901 29.62 24.24 39.40
N SER A 902 30.21 24.96 40.37
CA SER A 902 31.63 25.36 40.38
C SER A 902 32.53 24.43 41.18
N ARG A 903 32.00 23.36 41.79
CA ARG A 903 32.72 22.54 42.78
C ARG A 903 33.28 21.23 42.25
N PHE A 904 32.69 20.67 41.19
CA PHE A 904 33.19 19.44 40.57
C PHE A 904 32.87 19.40 39.06
N PRO A 905 33.72 18.76 38.24
CA PRO A 905 33.57 18.75 36.78
C PRO A 905 32.51 17.77 36.25
N GLY A 906 31.99 16.86 37.09
CA GLY A 906 31.04 15.80 36.71
C GLY A 906 29.56 16.15 36.90
N VAL A 907 28.67 15.27 36.42
CA VAL A 907 27.21 15.40 36.60
C VAL A 907 26.82 15.22 38.06
N TYR A 908 27.39 14.22 38.74
CA TYR A 908 27.18 13.96 40.17
C TYR A 908 28.43 14.28 40.97
N GLY A 909 28.22 14.76 42.19
CA GLY A 909 29.30 15.04 43.13
C GLY A 909 28.81 15.00 44.56
N LYS A 910 29.75 15.18 45.49
CA LYS A 910 29.46 15.30 46.91
C LYS A 910 29.92 16.66 47.42
N ILE A 911 29.09 17.29 48.23
CA ILE A 911 29.48 18.46 49.02
C ILE A 911 29.54 18.02 50.49
N SER A 912 30.62 18.35 51.19
CA SER A 912 30.72 18.03 52.61
C SER A 912 29.77 18.91 53.43
N PRO A 913 29.23 18.40 54.55
CA PRO A 913 28.37 19.18 55.44
C PRO A 913 28.98 20.50 55.92
N GLU A 914 30.29 20.54 56.17
CA GLU A 914 31.02 21.75 56.61
C GLU A 914 31.11 22.80 55.50
N ALA A 915 31.32 22.33 54.27
CA ALA A 915 31.34 23.20 53.10
C ALA A 915 29.96 23.80 52.80
N LEU A 916 28.88 23.08 53.12
CA LEU A 916 27.50 23.55 53.05
C LEU A 916 27.19 24.64 54.08
N LEU A 917 27.65 24.47 55.32
CA LEU A 917 27.51 25.50 56.37
C LEU A 917 28.24 26.79 56.01
N THR A 918 29.36 26.70 55.29
CA THR A 918 30.13 27.86 54.85
C THR A 918 29.42 28.65 53.74
N VAL A 919 28.80 27.95 52.79
CA VAL A 919 28.03 28.59 51.70
C VAL A 919 26.70 29.13 52.22
N ASN A 920 26.06 28.36 53.10
CA ASN A 920 24.76 28.67 53.71
C ASN A 920 23.70 29.09 52.67
N PRO A 921 23.21 28.15 51.85
CA PRO A 921 22.31 28.47 50.75
C PRO A 921 21.00 29.11 51.23
N ASP A 922 20.43 29.98 50.40
CA ASP A 922 19.14 30.63 50.66
C ASP A 922 17.99 29.63 50.72
N ILE A 923 18.11 28.55 49.92
CA ILE A 923 17.08 27.54 49.71
C ILE A 923 17.71 26.15 49.75
N TYR A 924 17.08 25.23 50.48
CA TYR A 924 17.45 23.82 50.52
C TYR A 924 16.36 22.96 49.89
N ILE A 925 16.70 22.17 48.88
CA ILE A 925 15.82 21.21 48.21
C ILE A 925 16.40 19.81 48.34
N ALA A 926 15.56 18.86 48.75
CA ALA A 926 15.90 17.44 48.79
C ALA A 926 15.05 16.64 47.80
N THR A 927 15.58 15.54 47.26
CA THR A 927 14.77 14.58 46.49
C THR A 927 14.55 13.27 47.24
N GLY A 928 13.38 12.66 47.06
CA GLY A 928 13.05 11.35 47.63
C GLY A 928 12.10 10.54 46.75
N SER A 929 12.06 9.23 46.95
CA SER A 929 11.16 8.31 46.24
C SER A 929 10.69 7.13 47.10
N ALA A 930 10.90 7.22 48.42
CA ALA A 930 10.55 6.13 49.32
C ALA A 930 9.02 6.00 49.44
N GLY A 931 8.53 4.76 49.47
CA GLY A 931 7.11 4.47 49.66
C GLY A 931 6.68 4.37 51.12
N PRO A 932 5.37 4.21 51.38
CA PRO A 932 4.86 3.96 52.72
C PRO A 932 5.58 2.77 53.39
N GLY A 933 5.99 2.95 54.66
CA GLY A 933 6.68 1.91 55.45
C GLY A 933 8.20 1.84 55.29
N GLN A 934 8.80 2.59 54.35
CA GLN A 934 10.26 2.72 54.26
C GLN A 934 10.76 3.83 55.20
N THR A 935 10.96 3.50 56.48
CA THR A 935 11.38 4.45 57.51
C THR A 935 12.86 4.86 57.34
N GLY A 936 13.20 6.09 57.75
CA GLY A 936 14.57 6.63 57.63
C GLY A 936 14.94 7.21 56.24
N ARG A 937 14.03 7.15 55.26
CA ARG A 937 14.17 7.75 53.93
C ARG A 937 13.03 8.73 53.67
N LEU A 938 13.29 9.75 52.85
CA LEU A 938 12.27 10.72 52.47
C LEU A 938 11.17 10.07 51.62
N GLN A 939 9.94 10.07 52.13
CA GLN A 939 8.78 9.46 51.46
C GLN A 939 8.10 10.47 50.55
N LEU A 940 8.10 10.17 49.26
CA LEU A 940 7.42 10.92 48.21
C LEU A 940 7.05 9.95 47.09
N GLY A 941 5.91 10.18 46.44
CA GLY A 941 5.43 9.37 45.33
C GLY A 941 3.93 9.06 45.43
N SER A 942 3.51 8.16 44.55
CA SER A 942 2.10 7.95 44.23
C SER A 942 1.22 7.38 45.33
N GLU A 943 1.82 6.68 46.30
CA GLU A 943 1.09 6.05 47.42
C GLU A 943 1.30 6.80 48.73
N VAL A 944 2.01 7.92 48.71
CA VAL A 944 2.37 8.71 49.90
C VAL A 944 1.35 9.83 50.13
N THR A 945 0.82 9.88 51.36
CA THR A 945 -0.04 10.98 51.82
C THR A 945 0.77 12.21 52.22
N ALA A 946 0.13 13.39 52.21
CA ALA A 946 0.79 14.64 52.59
C ALA A 946 1.37 14.62 54.02
N ALA A 947 0.70 13.93 54.95
CA ALA A 947 1.18 13.74 56.32
C ALA A 947 2.46 12.89 56.36
N GLN A 948 2.49 11.75 55.66
CA GLN A 948 3.67 10.89 55.58
C GLN A 948 4.87 11.59 54.92
N ALA A 949 4.63 12.36 53.86
CA ALA A 949 5.68 13.17 53.23
C ALA A 949 6.28 14.19 54.21
N GLN A 950 5.43 14.90 54.96
CA GLN A 950 5.86 15.89 55.95
C GLN A 950 6.64 15.26 57.11
N GLU A 951 6.12 14.17 57.68
CA GLU A 951 6.71 13.48 58.83
C GLU A 951 8.06 12.85 58.45
N SER A 952 8.14 12.19 57.30
CA SER A 952 9.39 11.60 56.82
C SER A 952 10.42 12.69 56.49
N PHE A 953 10.03 13.81 55.88
CA PHE A 953 10.95 14.90 55.58
C PHE A 953 11.54 15.53 56.85
N SER A 954 10.68 15.83 57.82
CA SER A 954 11.09 16.41 59.09
C SER A 954 11.96 15.43 59.90
N GLY A 955 11.57 14.16 59.93
CA GLY A 955 12.27 13.10 60.66
C GLY A 955 13.67 12.83 60.10
N VAL A 956 13.82 12.72 58.78
CA VAL A 956 15.13 12.43 58.15
C VAL A 956 16.05 13.65 58.22
N LEU A 957 15.55 14.86 58.04
CA LEU A 957 16.36 16.07 58.23
C LEU A 957 16.81 16.23 59.69
N GLY A 958 15.95 15.93 60.66
CA GLY A 958 16.29 15.98 62.09
C GLY A 958 17.43 15.03 62.48
N GLN A 959 17.62 13.94 61.74
CA GLN A 959 18.72 12.99 61.95
C GLN A 959 20.06 13.51 61.40
N GLN A 960 20.06 14.49 60.49
CA GLN A 960 21.27 15.06 59.90
C GLN A 960 21.81 16.24 60.74
N LYS A 961 22.49 15.90 61.84
CA LYS A 961 22.97 16.85 62.88
C LYS A 961 23.70 18.11 62.40
N VAL A 962 24.38 18.05 61.25
CA VAL A 962 25.14 19.19 60.70
C VAL A 962 24.27 20.06 59.79
N ILE A 963 23.39 19.44 59.00
CA ILE A 963 22.62 20.11 57.94
C ILE A 963 21.32 20.68 58.49
N SER A 964 20.76 20.08 59.54
CA SER A 964 19.60 20.63 60.25
C SER A 964 19.85 22.06 60.77
N ASN A 965 21.10 22.48 60.94
CA ASN A 965 21.47 23.83 61.36
C ASN A 965 21.55 24.87 60.22
N LEU A 966 21.33 24.49 58.96
CA LEU A 966 21.33 25.46 57.85
C LEU A 966 20.22 26.50 58.05
N ASN A 967 20.50 27.76 57.70
CA ASN A 967 19.51 28.84 57.82
C ASN A 967 18.26 28.55 57.01
N ALA A 968 18.40 27.97 55.81
CA ALA A 968 17.27 27.56 54.99
C ALA A 968 16.35 26.57 55.72
N ILE A 969 16.88 25.65 56.53
CA ILE A 969 16.09 24.70 57.30
C ILE A 969 15.45 25.36 58.52
N GLN A 970 16.23 26.12 59.29
CA GLN A 970 15.76 26.79 60.51
C GLN A 970 14.66 27.84 60.24
N HIS A 971 14.65 28.46 59.06
CA HIS A 971 13.67 29.48 58.68
C HIS A 971 12.56 28.96 57.74
N GLY A 972 12.37 27.64 57.66
CA GLY A 972 11.28 27.05 56.86
C GLY A 972 11.40 27.31 55.35
N LYS A 973 12.63 27.44 54.84
CA LYS A 973 13.00 27.49 53.42
C LYS A 973 13.64 26.16 52.97
N ALA A 974 13.08 25.06 53.45
CA ALA A 974 13.47 23.71 53.06
C ALA A 974 12.30 23.00 52.39
N TRP A 975 12.55 22.42 51.23
CA TRP A 975 11.56 21.77 50.39
C TRP A 975 12.04 20.38 49.94
N ALA A 976 11.08 19.55 49.56
CA ALA A 976 11.35 18.24 49.02
C ALA A 976 10.52 17.99 47.76
N VAL A 977 11.10 17.31 46.78
CA VAL A 977 10.48 16.96 45.49
C VAL A 977 10.75 15.50 45.10
N TRP A 978 9.85 14.90 44.35
CA TRP A 978 9.94 13.49 43.99
C TRP A 978 11.08 13.25 43.02
N HIS A 979 11.91 12.26 43.33
CA HIS A 979 13.16 12.06 42.61
C HIS A 979 12.94 11.71 41.14
N ASN A 980 11.97 10.85 40.79
CA ASN A 980 11.86 10.29 39.44
C ASN A 980 11.37 11.26 38.36
N PHE A 981 11.04 12.52 38.68
CA PHE A 981 10.71 13.51 37.65
C PHE A 981 11.87 13.77 36.69
N TYR A 982 13.12 13.57 37.10
CA TYR A 982 14.30 13.85 36.27
C TYR A 982 14.42 13.01 34.99
N LEU A 983 13.72 11.88 34.87
CA LEU A 983 13.95 10.91 33.79
C LEU A 983 12.81 10.83 32.77
N SER A 984 11.86 11.75 32.83
CA SER A 984 10.74 11.82 31.91
C SER A 984 10.34 13.28 31.69
N PRO A 985 9.54 13.57 30.65
CA PRO A 985 9.01 14.92 30.41
C PRO A 985 8.22 15.53 31.58
N TRP A 986 7.91 14.74 32.61
CA TRP A 986 7.30 15.21 33.85
C TRP A 986 8.20 16.18 34.64
N HIS A 987 9.48 16.28 34.30
CA HIS A 987 10.36 17.34 34.82
C HIS A 987 9.82 18.76 34.57
N LEU A 988 8.80 18.96 33.72
CA LEU A 988 8.08 20.23 33.66
C LEU A 988 7.56 20.62 35.06
N LEU A 989 7.09 19.66 35.86
CA LEU A 989 6.59 19.89 37.22
C LEU A 989 7.71 20.30 38.18
N ASP A 990 8.91 19.72 38.03
CA ASP A 990 10.11 20.17 38.76
C ASP A 990 10.41 21.64 38.45
N VAL A 991 10.37 22.02 37.17
CA VAL A 991 10.69 23.37 36.72
C VAL A 991 9.68 24.38 37.25
N GLU A 992 8.38 24.07 37.23
CA GLU A 992 7.35 24.92 37.83
C GLU A 992 7.50 25.03 39.35
N PHE A 993 7.76 23.90 40.02
CA PHE A 993 7.99 23.85 41.46
C PHE A 993 9.20 24.69 41.86
N PHE A 994 10.31 24.57 41.14
CA PHE A 994 11.51 25.37 41.34
C PHE A 994 11.24 26.85 41.09
N ALA A 995 10.61 27.21 39.98
CA ALA A 995 10.33 28.61 39.65
C ALA A 995 9.48 29.29 40.73
N LYS A 996 8.43 28.61 41.21
CA LYS A 996 7.56 29.09 42.30
C LYS A 996 8.31 29.17 43.63
N THR A 997 9.18 28.21 43.92
CA THR A 997 9.98 28.18 45.15
C THR A 997 11.01 29.31 45.19
N PHE A 998 11.67 29.57 44.07
CA PHE A 998 12.72 30.59 43.97
C PHE A 998 12.13 32.00 43.89
N HIS A 999 11.01 32.15 43.17
CA HIS A 999 10.42 33.45 42.85
C HIS A 999 8.89 33.46 43.11
N PRO A 1000 8.43 33.30 44.37
CA PRO A 1000 7.02 33.07 44.69
C PRO A 1000 6.09 34.23 44.27
N GLN A 1001 6.59 35.47 44.26
CA GLN A 1001 5.82 36.62 43.80
C GLN A 1001 5.66 36.65 42.27
N LEU A 1002 6.70 36.24 41.53
CA LEU A 1002 6.71 36.25 40.06
C LEU A 1002 5.86 35.11 39.45
N PHE A 1003 5.68 34.03 40.21
CA PHE A 1003 4.94 32.84 39.80
C PHE A 1003 3.77 32.50 40.73
N ALA A 1004 3.14 33.53 41.32
CA ALA A 1004 2.00 33.35 42.23
C ALA A 1004 0.80 32.67 41.57
N ASP A 1005 0.63 32.83 40.25
CA ASP A 1005 -0.43 32.22 39.42
C ASP A 1005 -0.07 30.82 38.87
N MET A 1006 1.09 30.27 39.23
CA MET A 1006 1.51 28.94 38.82
C MET A 1006 1.29 27.96 39.96
N ASP A 1007 0.72 26.80 39.67
CA ASP A 1007 0.53 25.73 40.66
C ASP A 1007 0.87 24.37 40.04
N PRO A 1008 2.02 23.76 40.40
CA PRO A 1008 2.40 22.44 39.90
C PRO A 1008 1.34 21.37 40.17
N GLN A 1009 0.53 21.52 41.23
CA GLN A 1009 -0.57 20.59 41.50
C GLN A 1009 -1.67 20.71 40.45
N GLN A 1010 -2.05 21.93 40.07
CA GLN A 1010 -3.02 22.17 39.01
C GLN A 1010 -2.52 21.61 37.67
N THR A 1011 -1.23 21.78 37.36
CA THR A 1011 -0.63 21.22 36.13
C THR A 1011 -0.61 19.70 36.15
N LEU A 1012 -0.34 19.06 37.30
CA LEU A 1012 -0.49 17.61 37.46
C LEU A 1012 -1.94 17.15 37.27
N ASP A 1013 -2.92 17.91 37.79
CA ASP A 1013 -4.35 17.61 37.62
C ASP A 1013 -4.77 17.72 36.14
N GLU A 1014 -4.25 18.71 35.42
CA GLU A 1014 -4.43 18.83 33.96
C GLU A 1014 -3.81 17.65 33.22
N MET A 1015 -2.62 17.19 33.62
CA MET A 1015 -1.98 16.00 33.06
C MET A 1015 -2.81 14.73 33.30
N ASN A 1016 -3.34 14.58 34.51
CA ASN A 1016 -4.23 13.48 34.91
C ASN A 1016 -5.53 13.46 34.09
N GLN A 1017 -6.04 14.61 33.68
CA GLN A 1017 -7.25 14.70 32.88
C GLN A 1017 -7.00 14.49 31.39
N GLN A 1018 -5.88 14.99 30.86
CA GLN A 1018 -5.67 15.11 29.42
C GLN A 1018 -4.79 14.04 28.80
N PHE A 1019 -3.90 13.39 29.58
CA PHE A 1019 -2.86 12.52 29.04
C PHE A 1019 -2.77 11.15 29.72
N LEU A 1020 -2.96 11.09 31.05
CA LEU A 1020 -2.68 9.88 31.84
C LEU A 1020 -3.91 8.96 32.00
N ALA A 1021 -3.75 7.68 31.64
CA ALA A 1021 -4.77 6.66 31.88
C ALA A 1021 -4.86 6.22 33.36
N VAL A 1022 -3.74 6.26 34.08
CA VAL A 1022 -3.68 6.01 35.53
C VAL A 1022 -3.36 7.32 36.22
N LYS A 1023 -4.33 7.88 36.94
CA LYS A 1023 -4.20 9.20 37.58
C LYS A 1023 -3.23 9.19 38.76
N GLU A 1024 -2.32 10.13 38.79
CA GLU A 1024 -1.39 10.41 39.89
C GLU A 1024 -2.08 11.14 41.02
N THR A 1025 -2.17 10.51 42.19
CA THR A 1025 -2.91 11.02 43.34
C THR A 1025 -2.08 11.11 44.62
N GLY A 1026 -0.78 10.81 44.54
CA GLY A 1026 0.12 10.83 45.68
C GLY A 1026 0.68 12.22 45.98
N THR A 1027 1.68 12.26 46.86
CA THR A 1027 2.38 13.50 47.24
C THR A 1027 3.77 13.52 46.62
N TYR A 1028 3.99 14.46 45.69
CA TYR A 1028 5.25 14.57 44.94
C TYR A 1028 6.16 15.71 45.40
N TRP A 1029 5.66 16.58 46.27
CA TRP A 1029 6.46 17.65 46.89
C TRP A 1029 5.93 17.97 48.28
N THR A 1030 6.82 18.45 49.14
CA THR A 1030 6.44 18.93 50.48
C THR A 1030 7.38 20.05 50.94
N LYS A 1031 6.95 20.82 51.94
CA LYS A 1031 7.70 21.93 52.54
C LYS A 1031 7.89 21.65 54.02
N LEU A 1032 9.09 21.88 54.55
CA LEU A 1032 9.34 21.77 55.99
C LEU A 1032 8.49 22.82 56.74
N LYS A 1033 7.73 22.36 57.73
CA LYS A 1033 6.80 23.17 58.52
C LYS A 1033 7.46 23.74 59.76
#